data_AF-A0A497SID9-F1
#
_entry.id   AF-A0A497SID9-F1
#
_cell.length_a   1.000
_cell.length_b   1.000
_cell.length_c   1.000
_cell.angle_alpha   90.00
_cell.angle_beta   90.00
_cell.angle_gamma   90.00
#
_symmetry.space_group_name_H-M   'P 1'
#
loop_
_entity.id
_entity.type
_entity.pdbx_description
1 polymer ?
#
loop_
_entity_poly.entity_id
_entity_poly.type
_entity_poly.pdbx_seq_one_letter_code
_entity_poly.pdbx_strand_id
1 'polypeptide(L)'
;MLMSSKPKALERSGLNILYTFTPFKLLKSEHDKYVIQLIELSSFKVYPRTPRWRRGLQEASLTTIRYRDKEIKKRIVMPRELLATTFKPSNGEQYVYLRYSVDMKHIDKVTKAQKHISMLSEDIFKKNLPIYLEFSYQSLQEPYVCRQGYVLLSSSENCPLESVCPRMRLDESGKCKYYIKINNTYAGLYHIFPLVRTLFEIHREEELEDVMIIPYNGMPLIKMSFTEKGEVLAFINAVVFIPKRTWLFYIPRFYLYSQPTIGIRLKNVHAIIFEFNVDHLKNIIIKILSDDDNACKWLILKYVFGRLPLVQRGSHKLVDGFKGFDDLASMFQGIAEGDSESIKKMEDILLEKNKWLSNSDFINYATFVLVHTLAHIMLTAISTIYDIPEETLAYYIEHPILYGRGLHEGDVKLVIFEDAIGGFGYLKNFVNTIKEKKTPLIFRELLSNSLKLLTSDDERMMKAIKMFKNNIDNVINEIPNESIRKAIRERVERIWDFVEKVNIYPHVIVFRRSILSTIELGQLDEYLRNMLEEVFSNAPLCWDSCPHCVILEKGCTYASFDQVFVVSKSLVKNFLNLIVKDLEKPSYSIYFTQVRDYVNELIEKAKREILISTASLSPITLDALSTMLSKKPQLKVKILTYTESIHDRQIVEKLKEILAQHNNFEVRLHDRLHAKGILIDDLILLKGSFNFTMRGLEVNVENIDIVYHPKEIMEFRKGFEKVWKESKHLTRIVNSRYLI
;
A
#
# COMPACT_ATOMS: atom_id res chain seq x y z
N MET A 1 7.25 -25.71 -48.09
CA MET A 1 7.32 -26.70 -46.99
C MET A 1 7.04 -25.96 -45.69
N LEU A 2 5.78 -25.95 -45.26
CA LEU A 2 5.30 -25.20 -44.08
C LEU A 2 5.70 -25.95 -42.81
N MET A 3 6.69 -25.46 -42.06
CA MET A 3 6.97 -25.96 -40.72
C MET A 3 6.01 -25.32 -39.72
N SER A 4 5.21 -26.16 -39.08
CA SER A 4 4.33 -25.84 -37.98
C SER A 4 5.11 -25.23 -36.81
N SER A 5 4.96 -23.93 -36.58
CA SER A 5 5.36 -23.33 -35.30
C SER A 5 4.40 -23.83 -34.21
N LYS A 6 4.89 -24.65 -33.27
CA LYS A 6 4.16 -24.94 -32.03
C LYS A 6 3.78 -23.61 -31.36
N PRO A 7 2.55 -23.44 -30.85
CA PRO A 7 2.17 -22.22 -30.16
C PRO A 7 3.09 -22.05 -28.93
N LYS A 8 3.84 -20.94 -28.87
CA LYS A 8 4.61 -20.54 -27.68
C LYS A 8 3.67 -20.60 -26.47
N ALA A 9 3.96 -21.47 -25.51
CA ALA A 9 3.30 -21.42 -24.21
C ALA A 9 3.59 -20.03 -23.61
N LEU A 10 2.55 -19.34 -23.15
CA LEU A 10 2.70 -18.09 -22.40
C LEU A 10 3.34 -18.45 -21.05
N GLU A 11 4.65 -18.50 -20.98
CA GLU A 11 5.39 -18.58 -19.71
C GLU A 11 5.31 -17.19 -19.06
N ARG A 12 4.47 -17.09 -18.02
CA ARG A 12 4.41 -15.93 -17.13
C ARG A 12 4.80 -16.42 -15.74
N SER A 13 5.65 -15.66 -15.05
CA SER A 13 6.09 -15.93 -13.67
C SER A 13 5.55 -14.86 -12.71
N GLY A 14 5.70 -15.11 -11.41
CA GLY A 14 5.35 -14.12 -10.38
C GLY A 14 3.84 -13.81 -10.30
N LEU A 15 3.52 -12.66 -9.72
CA LEU A 15 2.17 -12.12 -9.55
C LEU A 15 1.45 -11.94 -10.90
N ASN A 16 2.20 -11.70 -11.98
CA ASN A 16 1.68 -11.53 -13.35
C ASN A 16 0.85 -12.72 -13.87
N ILE A 17 1.03 -13.90 -13.30
CA ILE A 17 0.18 -15.09 -13.57
C ILE A 17 -1.30 -14.77 -13.26
N LEU A 18 -1.59 -14.09 -12.15
CA LEU A 18 -2.95 -13.82 -11.69
C LEU A 18 -3.70 -12.83 -12.61
N TYR A 19 -2.97 -11.89 -13.21
CA TYR A 19 -3.49 -10.94 -14.20
C TYR A 19 -3.69 -11.54 -15.59
N THR A 20 -2.91 -12.57 -15.91
CA THR A 20 -3.00 -13.28 -17.19
C THR A 20 -4.17 -14.26 -17.16
N PHE A 21 -4.22 -15.11 -16.14
CA PHE A 21 -5.25 -16.11 -15.94
C PHE A 21 -6.36 -15.60 -15.02
N THR A 22 -6.79 -14.37 -15.27
CA THR A 22 -7.96 -13.81 -14.59
C THR A 22 -9.21 -14.53 -15.08
N PRO A 23 -10.06 -15.05 -14.18
CA PRO A 23 -11.32 -15.67 -14.58
C PRO A 23 -12.19 -14.72 -15.39
N PHE A 24 -12.94 -15.26 -16.34
CA PHE A 24 -13.79 -14.56 -17.31
C PHE A 24 -13.04 -13.69 -18.32
N LYS A 25 -11.73 -13.46 -18.15
CA LYS A 25 -10.92 -12.79 -19.15
C LYS A 25 -10.78 -13.65 -20.40
N LEU A 26 -10.89 -13.02 -21.56
CA LEU A 26 -10.67 -13.68 -22.84
C LEU A 26 -9.17 -13.99 -22.99
N LEU A 27 -8.82 -15.27 -23.04
CA LEU A 27 -7.44 -15.74 -23.19
C LEU A 27 -7.02 -15.82 -24.65
N LYS A 28 -7.97 -16.16 -25.54
CA LYS A 28 -7.77 -16.20 -26.98
C LYS A 28 -9.06 -15.87 -27.72
N SER A 29 -8.96 -15.07 -28.77
CA SER A 29 -10.04 -14.74 -29.70
C SER A 29 -9.57 -15.02 -31.12
N GLU A 30 -10.27 -15.87 -31.84
CA GLU A 30 -10.09 -16.13 -33.28
C GLU A 30 -11.46 -16.03 -33.95
N HIS A 31 -11.51 -16.00 -35.29
CA HIS A 31 -12.74 -15.77 -36.04
C HIS A 31 -13.86 -16.79 -35.71
N ASP A 32 -13.51 -18.02 -35.37
CA ASP A 32 -14.43 -19.14 -35.10
C ASP A 32 -14.32 -19.68 -33.66
N LYS A 33 -13.61 -18.97 -32.77
CA LYS A 33 -13.24 -19.53 -31.46
C LYS A 33 -12.98 -18.47 -30.40
N TYR A 34 -13.61 -18.67 -29.23
CA TYR A 34 -13.29 -17.93 -28.01
C TYR A 34 -12.79 -18.89 -26.92
N VAL A 35 -11.74 -18.50 -26.20
CA VAL A 35 -11.19 -19.27 -25.08
C VAL A 35 -11.24 -18.44 -23.81
N ILE A 36 -12.01 -18.90 -22.83
CA ILE A 36 -12.23 -18.18 -21.56
C ILE A 36 -12.06 -19.15 -20.40
N GLN A 37 -11.38 -18.71 -19.35
CA GLN A 37 -11.38 -19.45 -18.09
C GLN A 37 -12.64 -19.11 -17.30
N LEU A 38 -13.49 -20.09 -17.07
CA LEU A 38 -14.71 -19.92 -16.27
C LEU A 38 -14.56 -20.57 -14.91
N ILE A 39 -14.92 -19.86 -13.84
CA ILE A 39 -14.89 -20.38 -12.47
C ILE A 39 -16.27 -20.23 -11.82
N GLU A 40 -16.49 -20.89 -10.70
CA GLU A 40 -17.69 -20.67 -9.90
C GLU A 40 -17.66 -19.31 -9.19
N LEU A 41 -18.79 -18.62 -9.16
CA LEU A 41 -18.96 -17.33 -8.48
C LEU A 41 -19.76 -17.51 -7.19
N SER A 42 -19.40 -16.75 -6.16
CA SER A 42 -20.16 -16.72 -4.91
C SER A 42 -21.57 -16.18 -5.14
N SER A 43 -22.56 -16.83 -4.55
CA SER A 43 -23.99 -16.48 -4.73
C SER A 43 -24.54 -16.74 -6.14
N PHE A 44 -23.83 -17.49 -6.99
CA PHE A 44 -24.33 -17.94 -8.28
C PHE A 44 -24.41 -19.46 -8.34
N LYS A 45 -25.39 -19.95 -9.09
CA LYS A 45 -25.44 -21.33 -9.56
C LYS A 45 -25.17 -21.34 -11.07
N VAL A 46 -24.43 -22.36 -11.53
CA VAL A 46 -24.04 -22.50 -12.94
C VAL A 46 -24.79 -23.67 -13.58
N TYR A 47 -25.37 -23.43 -14.75
CA TYR A 47 -26.09 -24.42 -15.56
C TYR A 47 -25.37 -24.67 -16.89
N PRO A 48 -25.37 -25.92 -17.41
CA PRO A 48 -25.97 -27.11 -16.81
C PRO A 48 -25.16 -27.68 -15.63
N ARG A 49 -23.89 -27.31 -15.54
CA ARG A 49 -22.96 -27.74 -14.48
C ARG A 49 -21.87 -26.69 -14.26
N THR A 50 -21.20 -26.78 -13.12
CA THR A 50 -20.02 -25.95 -12.84
C THR A 50 -18.88 -26.27 -13.82
N PRO A 51 -18.27 -25.27 -14.47
CA PRO A 51 -17.15 -25.48 -15.37
C PRO A 51 -15.93 -26.00 -14.62
N ARG A 52 -15.25 -26.98 -15.20
CA ARG A 52 -14.00 -27.51 -14.65
C ARG A 52 -12.86 -26.58 -15.05
N TRP A 53 -12.34 -25.82 -14.09
CA TRP A 53 -11.31 -24.80 -14.33
C TRP A 53 -9.89 -25.21 -13.93
N ARG A 54 -9.74 -26.40 -13.32
CA ARG A 54 -8.45 -26.92 -12.87
C ARG A 54 -8.30 -28.43 -13.07
N ARG A 55 -7.06 -28.86 -13.27
CA ARG A 55 -6.63 -30.26 -13.20
C ARG A 55 -5.44 -30.39 -12.24
N GLY A 56 -5.55 -31.34 -11.31
CA GLY A 56 -4.56 -31.56 -10.26
C GLY A 56 -4.47 -30.40 -9.25
N LEU A 57 -3.69 -30.62 -8.21
CA LEU A 57 -3.36 -29.62 -7.20
C LEU A 57 -1.84 -29.63 -7.05
N GLN A 58 -1.21 -28.46 -7.20
CA GLN A 58 0.20 -28.28 -6.89
C GLN A 58 0.33 -27.88 -5.43
N GLU A 59 -0.42 -26.86 -5.01
CA GLU A 59 -0.43 -26.37 -3.65
C GLU A 59 -1.83 -25.85 -3.27
N ALA A 60 -2.17 -25.94 -2.00
CA ALA A 60 -3.33 -25.28 -1.42
C ALA A 60 -2.95 -24.60 -0.11
N SER A 61 -3.55 -23.46 0.15
CA SER A 61 -3.38 -22.73 1.39
C SER A 61 -4.74 -22.30 1.92
N LEU A 62 -4.86 -22.19 3.23
CA LEU A 62 -6.02 -21.64 3.88
C LEU A 62 -5.58 -20.35 4.57
N THR A 63 -6.22 -19.24 4.23
CA THR A 63 -6.00 -17.96 4.91
C THR A 63 -7.32 -17.43 5.43
N THR A 64 -7.29 -16.62 6.49
CA THR A 64 -8.48 -15.99 7.03
C THR A 64 -8.57 -14.57 6.48
N ILE A 65 -9.65 -14.30 5.76
CA ILE A 65 -9.98 -12.96 5.30
C ILE A 65 -11.04 -12.39 6.23
N ARG A 66 -10.77 -11.23 6.84
CA ARG A 66 -11.79 -10.47 7.55
C ARG A 66 -12.63 -9.68 6.55
N TYR A 67 -13.94 -9.93 6.57
CA TYR A 67 -14.94 -9.16 5.83
C TYR A 67 -16.13 -8.94 6.75
N ARG A 68 -16.40 -7.71 7.20
CA ARG A 68 -17.42 -7.51 8.23
C ARG A 68 -16.80 -7.67 9.62
N ASP A 69 -17.67 -8.04 10.54
CA ASP A 69 -17.33 -8.76 11.77
C ASP A 69 -17.18 -10.28 11.52
N LYS A 70 -17.04 -10.72 10.26
CA LYS A 70 -16.94 -12.13 9.90
C LYS A 70 -15.54 -12.49 9.42
N GLU A 71 -15.03 -13.59 9.97
CA GLU A 71 -13.83 -14.25 9.48
C GLU A 71 -14.22 -15.28 8.42
N ILE A 72 -13.78 -15.04 7.19
CA ILE A 72 -14.01 -15.92 6.05
C ILE A 72 -12.75 -16.74 5.84
N LYS A 73 -12.83 -18.04 6.11
CA LYS A 73 -11.77 -18.98 5.72
C LYS A 73 -11.74 -19.10 4.20
N LYS A 74 -10.64 -18.66 3.60
CA LYS A 74 -10.43 -18.64 2.16
C LYS A 74 -9.45 -19.72 1.75
N ARG A 75 -9.92 -20.67 0.93
CA ARG A 75 -9.08 -21.68 0.30
C ARG A 75 -8.47 -21.11 -0.98
N ILE A 76 -7.15 -21.01 -1.00
CA ILE A 76 -6.36 -20.58 -2.14
C ILE A 76 -5.73 -21.82 -2.75
N VAL A 77 -5.78 -21.92 -4.08
CA VAL A 77 -5.28 -23.08 -4.79
C VAL A 77 -4.39 -22.67 -5.95
N MET A 78 -3.24 -23.34 -6.03
CA MET A 78 -2.37 -23.35 -7.20
C MET A 78 -2.57 -24.69 -7.91
N PRO A 79 -3.32 -24.73 -9.02
CA PRO A 79 -3.51 -25.98 -9.76
C PRO A 79 -2.27 -26.32 -10.59
N ARG A 80 -2.07 -27.62 -10.89
CA ARG A 80 -1.01 -28.04 -11.82
C ARG A 80 -1.28 -27.56 -13.24
N GLU A 81 -2.56 -27.44 -13.59
CA GLU A 81 -3.00 -26.92 -14.88
C GLU A 81 -4.31 -26.14 -14.71
N LEU A 82 -4.33 -24.96 -15.33
CA LEU A 82 -5.49 -24.12 -15.48
C LEU A 82 -6.23 -24.52 -16.75
N LEU A 83 -7.49 -24.96 -16.60
CA LEU A 83 -8.34 -25.31 -17.72
C LEU A 83 -9.16 -24.10 -18.15
N ALA A 84 -9.35 -23.96 -19.47
CA ALA A 84 -10.19 -22.95 -20.06
C ALA A 84 -11.25 -23.61 -20.95
N THR A 85 -12.43 -23.01 -21.00
CA THR A 85 -13.52 -23.44 -21.87
C THR A 85 -13.31 -22.83 -23.25
N THR A 86 -13.45 -23.66 -24.28
CA THR A 86 -13.42 -23.21 -25.67
C THR A 86 -14.84 -23.18 -26.22
N PHE A 87 -15.27 -22.02 -26.71
CA PHE A 87 -16.55 -21.81 -27.36
C PHE A 87 -16.35 -21.76 -28.87
N LYS A 88 -17.06 -22.62 -29.60
CA LYS A 88 -17.09 -22.67 -31.07
C LYS A 88 -18.54 -22.73 -31.55
N PRO A 89 -18.83 -22.32 -32.80
CA PRO A 89 -20.16 -22.51 -33.38
C PRO A 89 -20.62 -23.98 -33.33
N SER A 90 -19.68 -24.91 -33.49
CA SER A 90 -19.95 -26.34 -33.66
C SER A 90 -20.12 -27.14 -32.37
N ASN A 91 -19.64 -26.65 -31.21
CA ASN A 91 -19.63 -27.46 -29.99
C ASN A 91 -20.82 -27.21 -29.05
N GLY A 92 -21.61 -26.15 -29.28
CA GLY A 92 -22.80 -25.86 -28.47
C GLY A 92 -22.54 -25.65 -26.97
N GLU A 93 -21.29 -25.45 -26.56
CA GLU A 93 -20.95 -25.24 -25.15
C GLU A 93 -21.60 -23.94 -24.65
N GLN A 94 -22.34 -24.05 -23.55
CA GLN A 94 -23.06 -22.93 -22.94
C GLN A 94 -23.02 -23.06 -21.42
N TYR A 95 -22.69 -21.96 -20.74
CA TYR A 95 -22.71 -21.86 -19.29
C TYR A 95 -23.53 -20.64 -18.87
N VAL A 96 -24.59 -20.88 -18.09
CA VAL A 96 -25.47 -19.83 -17.56
C VAL A 96 -25.24 -19.70 -16.06
N TYR A 97 -24.80 -18.53 -15.64
CA TYR A 97 -24.64 -18.13 -14.25
C TYR A 97 -25.87 -17.38 -13.79
N LEU A 98 -26.58 -17.93 -12.81
CA LEU A 98 -27.76 -17.32 -12.20
C LEU A 98 -27.51 -17.03 -10.73
N ARG A 99 -27.70 -15.77 -10.32
CA ARG A 99 -27.64 -15.39 -8.92
C ARG A 99 -28.80 -16.02 -8.16
N TYR A 100 -28.55 -16.60 -7.00
CA TYR A 100 -29.60 -17.05 -6.09
C TYR A 100 -29.75 -16.10 -4.91
N SER A 101 -30.96 -16.00 -4.38
CA SER A 101 -31.26 -15.19 -3.20
C SER A 101 -31.10 -16.02 -1.91
N VAL A 102 -30.87 -15.36 -0.77
CA VAL A 102 -30.50 -16.03 0.50
C VAL A 102 -31.63 -16.94 1.03
N ASP A 103 -32.86 -16.61 0.68
CA ASP A 103 -34.11 -17.33 0.98
C ASP A 103 -34.32 -18.61 0.15
N MET A 104 -33.53 -18.85 -0.91
CA MET A 104 -33.64 -20.04 -1.74
C MET A 104 -33.12 -21.30 -1.05
N LYS A 105 -33.94 -21.89 -0.17
CA LYS A 105 -33.70 -23.22 0.39
C LYS A 105 -33.68 -24.26 -0.74
N HIS A 106 -32.68 -25.13 -0.75
CA HIS A 106 -32.49 -26.21 -1.74
C HIS A 106 -32.13 -25.78 -3.17
N ILE A 107 -31.50 -24.61 -3.36
CA ILE A 107 -31.03 -24.20 -4.69
C ILE A 107 -30.16 -25.27 -5.37
N ASP A 108 -29.41 -26.05 -4.60
CA ASP A 108 -28.58 -27.16 -5.09
C ASP A 108 -29.37 -28.24 -5.85
N LYS A 109 -30.66 -28.45 -5.52
CA LYS A 109 -31.53 -29.44 -6.19
C LYS A 109 -32.10 -28.96 -7.53
N VAL A 110 -31.99 -27.67 -7.86
CA VAL A 110 -32.55 -27.10 -9.11
C VAL A 110 -31.61 -27.40 -10.28
N THR A 111 -32.03 -28.18 -11.28
CA THR A 111 -31.14 -28.61 -12.38
C THR A 111 -31.32 -27.82 -13.67
N LYS A 112 -32.37 -26.99 -13.78
CA LYS A 112 -32.68 -26.20 -14.98
C LYS A 112 -32.68 -24.70 -14.68
N ALA A 113 -32.03 -23.91 -15.54
CA ALA A 113 -31.95 -22.46 -15.42
C ALA A 113 -33.33 -21.78 -15.38
N GLN A 114 -34.27 -22.22 -16.21
CA GLN A 114 -35.63 -21.64 -16.23
C GLN A 114 -36.38 -21.80 -14.90
N LYS A 115 -36.22 -22.95 -14.24
CA LYS A 115 -36.81 -23.20 -12.92
C LYS A 115 -36.18 -22.32 -11.84
N HIS A 116 -34.89 -22.03 -11.94
CA HIS A 116 -34.24 -21.07 -11.05
C HIS A 116 -34.80 -19.67 -11.28
N ILE A 117 -34.92 -19.22 -12.53
CA ILE A 117 -35.48 -17.91 -12.86
C ILE A 117 -36.89 -17.75 -12.28
N SER A 118 -37.77 -18.75 -12.42
CA SER A 118 -39.12 -18.71 -11.83
C SER A 118 -39.16 -18.68 -10.30
N MET A 119 -38.05 -19.02 -9.63
CA MET A 119 -37.92 -18.96 -8.17
C MET A 119 -37.33 -17.64 -7.66
N LEU A 120 -36.89 -16.74 -8.55
CA LEU A 120 -36.32 -15.45 -8.15
C LEU A 120 -37.38 -14.59 -7.47
N SER A 121 -37.06 -14.10 -6.27
CA SER A 121 -37.89 -13.14 -5.54
C SER A 121 -37.54 -11.70 -5.94
N GLU A 122 -38.49 -10.76 -5.80
CA GLU A 122 -38.28 -9.34 -6.12
C GLU A 122 -37.10 -8.71 -5.35
N ASP A 123 -36.80 -9.23 -4.15
CA ASP A 123 -35.70 -8.75 -3.31
C ASP A 123 -34.33 -8.80 -4.00
N ILE A 124 -34.11 -9.75 -4.91
CA ILE A 124 -32.85 -9.85 -5.64
C ILE A 124 -32.61 -8.65 -6.57
N PHE A 125 -33.68 -7.97 -7.01
CA PHE A 125 -33.62 -6.80 -7.89
C PHE A 125 -33.38 -5.49 -7.14
N LYS A 126 -33.57 -5.44 -5.82
CA LYS A 126 -33.39 -4.23 -5.00
C LYS A 126 -31.95 -3.71 -4.98
N LYS A 127 -30.95 -4.58 -5.14
CA LYS A 127 -29.52 -4.24 -4.95
C LYS A 127 -28.78 -3.82 -6.22
N ASN A 128 -29.44 -3.67 -7.37
CA ASN A 128 -28.80 -3.39 -8.68
C ASN A 128 -27.57 -4.29 -8.93
N LEU A 129 -27.70 -5.59 -8.69
CA LEU A 129 -26.62 -6.56 -8.89
C LEU A 129 -26.91 -7.42 -10.13
N PRO A 130 -25.87 -7.91 -10.84
CA PRO A 130 -26.02 -8.86 -11.93
C PRO A 130 -26.71 -10.12 -11.44
N ILE A 131 -27.71 -10.55 -12.18
CA ILE A 131 -28.48 -11.77 -11.91
C ILE A 131 -28.14 -12.83 -12.95
N TYR A 132 -27.89 -12.43 -14.21
CA TYR A 132 -27.72 -13.34 -15.34
C TYR A 132 -26.44 -13.06 -16.13
N LEU A 133 -25.61 -14.09 -16.33
CA LEU A 133 -24.52 -14.12 -17.32
C LEU A 133 -24.57 -15.44 -18.09
N GLU A 134 -24.55 -15.39 -19.40
CA GLU A 134 -24.40 -16.55 -20.27
C GLU A 134 -23.10 -16.46 -21.06
N PHE A 135 -22.28 -17.49 -20.98
CA PHE A 135 -21.13 -17.70 -21.85
C PHE A 135 -21.47 -18.78 -22.88
N SER A 136 -21.65 -18.38 -24.13
CA SER A 136 -21.80 -19.22 -25.32
C SER A 136 -21.07 -18.56 -26.48
N TYR A 137 -20.86 -19.29 -27.58
CA TYR A 137 -20.23 -18.68 -28.76
C TYR A 137 -21.03 -17.44 -29.25
N GLN A 138 -22.35 -17.55 -29.30
CA GLN A 138 -23.25 -16.47 -29.72
C GLN A 138 -23.22 -15.28 -28.77
N SER A 139 -23.28 -15.51 -27.45
CA SER A 139 -23.24 -14.41 -26.48
C SER A 139 -21.89 -13.69 -26.45
N LEU A 140 -20.80 -14.35 -26.88
CA LEU A 140 -19.48 -13.72 -26.97
C LEU A 140 -19.28 -12.91 -28.26
N GLN A 141 -19.98 -13.29 -29.34
CA GLN A 141 -19.87 -12.63 -30.65
C GLN A 141 -20.84 -11.45 -30.78
N GLU A 142 -22.12 -11.66 -30.47
CA GLU A 142 -23.20 -10.66 -30.60
C GLU A 142 -24.12 -10.68 -29.37
N PRO A 143 -23.65 -10.12 -28.24
CA PRO A 143 -24.37 -10.14 -26.98
C PRO A 143 -25.58 -9.23 -26.94
N TYR A 144 -26.56 -9.66 -26.15
CA TYR A 144 -27.59 -8.82 -25.58
C TYR A 144 -27.27 -8.50 -24.11
N VAL A 145 -27.55 -7.27 -23.69
CA VAL A 145 -27.27 -6.79 -22.33
C VAL A 145 -28.41 -5.91 -21.80
N CYS A 146 -28.56 -5.87 -20.48
CA CYS A 146 -29.45 -4.94 -19.81
C CYS A 146 -28.68 -3.69 -19.36
N ARG A 147 -29.09 -2.50 -19.79
CA ARG A 147 -28.50 -1.20 -19.37
C ARG A 147 -28.56 -0.96 -17.86
N GLN A 148 -29.49 -1.63 -17.16
CA GLN A 148 -29.61 -1.58 -15.69
C GLN A 148 -28.65 -2.54 -14.97
N GLY A 149 -27.90 -3.38 -15.69
CA GLY A 149 -26.87 -4.26 -15.13
C GLY A 149 -27.35 -5.64 -14.63
N TYR A 150 -28.65 -5.96 -14.72
CA TYR A 150 -29.19 -7.26 -14.28
C TYR A 150 -28.78 -8.44 -15.19
N VAL A 151 -28.72 -8.20 -16.49
CA VAL A 151 -28.24 -9.15 -17.50
C VAL A 151 -26.97 -8.58 -18.10
N LEU A 152 -25.83 -9.21 -17.84
CA LEU A 152 -24.55 -8.71 -18.38
C LEU A 152 -24.18 -9.32 -19.73
N LEU A 153 -24.68 -10.52 -20.01
CA LEU A 153 -24.36 -11.24 -21.22
C LEU A 153 -25.43 -12.28 -21.53
N SER A 154 -25.99 -12.25 -22.73
CA SER A 154 -26.91 -13.29 -23.24
C SER A 154 -26.85 -13.38 -24.77
N SER A 155 -27.16 -14.55 -25.32
CA SER A 155 -27.38 -14.76 -26.75
C SER A 155 -28.84 -14.54 -27.17
N SER A 156 -29.78 -14.48 -26.22
CA SER A 156 -31.21 -14.42 -26.48
C SER A 156 -31.70 -13.01 -26.83
N GLU A 157 -32.51 -12.90 -27.88
CA GLU A 157 -33.18 -11.66 -28.26
C GLU A 157 -34.20 -11.20 -27.23
N ASN A 158 -34.88 -12.13 -26.56
CA ASN A 158 -35.79 -11.85 -25.46
C ASN A 158 -35.03 -11.85 -24.13
N CYS A 159 -35.40 -10.94 -23.22
CA CYS A 159 -34.72 -10.80 -21.94
C CYS A 159 -34.94 -12.05 -21.08
N PRO A 160 -33.88 -12.73 -20.61
CA PRO A 160 -34.04 -13.96 -19.82
C PRO A 160 -34.74 -13.74 -18.47
N LEU A 161 -34.87 -12.50 -18.01
CA LEU A 161 -35.52 -12.13 -16.75
C LEU A 161 -36.91 -11.49 -16.95
N GLU A 162 -37.43 -11.50 -18.18
CA GLU A 162 -38.70 -10.84 -18.55
C GLU A 162 -39.87 -11.23 -17.66
N SER A 163 -40.00 -12.52 -17.33
CA SER A 163 -41.13 -13.04 -16.55
C SER A 163 -41.13 -12.67 -15.06
N VAL A 164 -40.01 -12.14 -14.54
CA VAL A 164 -39.81 -11.93 -13.09
C VAL A 164 -39.24 -10.56 -12.73
N CYS A 165 -38.83 -9.75 -13.71
CA CYS A 165 -38.17 -8.47 -13.46
C CYS A 165 -39.20 -7.37 -13.13
N PRO A 166 -39.26 -6.86 -11.89
CA PRO A 166 -40.23 -5.83 -11.51
C PRO A 166 -39.90 -4.45 -12.12
N ARG A 167 -38.71 -4.30 -12.73
CA ARG A 167 -38.25 -3.05 -13.34
C ARG A 167 -38.36 -3.04 -14.87
N MET A 168 -39.01 -4.05 -15.45
CA MET A 168 -39.21 -4.09 -16.89
C MET A 168 -40.10 -2.93 -17.33
N ARG A 169 -39.68 -2.24 -18.40
CA ARG A 169 -40.45 -1.18 -19.06
C ARG A 169 -40.44 -1.49 -20.54
N LEU A 170 -41.62 -1.66 -21.11
CA LEU A 170 -41.76 -2.00 -22.52
C LEU A 170 -41.61 -0.75 -23.39
N ASP A 171 -41.03 -0.92 -24.57
CA ASP A 171 -41.08 0.04 -25.67
C ASP A 171 -42.31 -0.21 -26.56
N GLU A 172 -42.45 0.58 -27.62
CA GLU A 172 -43.56 0.47 -28.59
C GLU A 172 -43.59 -0.88 -29.31
N SER A 173 -42.47 -1.61 -29.35
CA SER A 173 -42.36 -2.95 -29.94
C SER A 173 -42.70 -4.07 -28.95
N GLY A 174 -43.09 -3.73 -27.72
CA GLY A 174 -43.40 -4.70 -26.67
C GLY A 174 -42.15 -5.37 -26.07
N LYS A 175 -40.95 -4.86 -26.32
CA LYS A 175 -39.69 -5.36 -25.75
C LYS A 175 -39.21 -4.49 -24.60
N CYS A 176 -38.41 -5.04 -23.69
CA CYS A 176 -37.83 -4.27 -22.60
C CYS A 176 -36.88 -3.18 -23.14
N LYS A 177 -37.23 -1.90 -22.95
CA LYS A 177 -36.46 -0.74 -23.44
C LYS A 177 -35.01 -0.67 -22.94
N TYR A 178 -34.70 -1.39 -21.86
CA TYR A 178 -33.35 -1.43 -21.27
C TYR A 178 -32.53 -2.63 -21.75
N TYR A 179 -33.14 -3.61 -22.42
CA TYR A 179 -32.48 -4.81 -22.92
C TYR A 179 -32.19 -4.64 -24.41
N ILE A 180 -30.91 -4.60 -24.77
CA ILE A 180 -30.50 -4.20 -26.12
C ILE A 180 -29.47 -5.17 -26.70
N LYS A 181 -29.56 -5.37 -28.03
CA LYS A 181 -28.51 -6.02 -28.81
C LYS A 181 -27.30 -5.09 -28.92
N ILE A 182 -26.11 -5.64 -28.74
CA ILE A 182 -24.86 -4.91 -28.92
C ILE A 182 -24.21 -5.35 -30.22
N ASN A 183 -23.96 -4.38 -31.10
CA ASN A 183 -23.16 -4.60 -32.30
C ASN A 183 -21.66 -4.57 -31.99
N ASN A 184 -21.21 -5.48 -31.11
CA ASN A 184 -19.82 -5.62 -30.69
C ASN A 184 -19.61 -6.95 -29.97
N THR A 185 -18.37 -7.43 -29.89
CA THR A 185 -18.05 -8.65 -29.15
C THR A 185 -17.98 -8.43 -27.64
N TYR A 186 -17.95 -9.52 -26.87
CA TYR A 186 -17.68 -9.50 -25.43
C TYR A 186 -16.40 -8.73 -25.06
N ALA A 187 -15.31 -8.93 -25.81
CA ALA A 187 -14.05 -8.21 -25.59
C ALA A 187 -14.17 -6.71 -25.93
N GLY A 188 -15.08 -6.36 -26.83
CA GLY A 188 -15.43 -4.98 -27.13
C GLY A 188 -16.40 -4.35 -26.12
N LEU A 189 -17.06 -5.15 -25.28
CA LEU A 189 -17.96 -4.70 -24.22
C LEU A 189 -17.25 -4.47 -22.89
N TYR A 190 -16.43 -5.42 -22.46
CA TYR A 190 -15.83 -5.41 -21.13
C TYR A 190 -14.31 -5.56 -21.19
N HIS A 191 -13.63 -4.82 -20.31
CA HIS A 191 -12.27 -5.14 -19.89
C HIS A 191 -12.33 -5.86 -18.54
N ILE A 192 -11.74 -7.05 -18.45
CA ILE A 192 -11.79 -7.90 -17.25
C ILE A 192 -10.48 -7.79 -16.48
N PHE A 193 -10.57 -7.47 -15.19
CA PHE A 193 -9.41 -7.24 -14.34
C PHE A 193 -9.56 -7.92 -12.97
N PRO A 194 -8.50 -8.53 -12.40
CA PRO A 194 -8.55 -9.11 -11.06
C PRO A 194 -8.27 -8.05 -10.00
N LEU A 195 -8.93 -8.17 -8.85
CA LEU A 195 -8.43 -7.58 -7.61
C LEU A 195 -7.59 -8.63 -6.89
N VAL A 196 -6.26 -8.49 -7.01
CA VAL A 196 -5.29 -9.36 -6.35
C VAL A 196 -5.10 -8.89 -4.92
N ARG A 197 -5.09 -9.84 -3.98
CA ARG A 197 -4.62 -9.62 -2.61
C ARG A 197 -3.30 -10.33 -2.40
N THR A 198 -2.42 -9.69 -1.66
CA THR A 198 -1.08 -10.18 -1.34
C THR A 198 -0.94 -10.19 0.18
N LEU A 199 -0.37 -11.27 0.71
CA LEU A 199 0.04 -11.43 2.09
C LEU A 199 1.52 -11.75 2.10
N PHE A 200 2.26 -11.19 3.04
CA PHE A 200 3.68 -11.48 3.25
C PHE A 200 3.87 -12.03 4.66
N GLU A 201 4.61 -13.14 4.77
CA GLU A 201 4.88 -13.82 6.03
C GLU A 201 6.35 -14.18 6.13
N ILE A 202 6.85 -14.18 7.37
CA ILE A 202 8.15 -14.73 7.75
C ILE A 202 7.89 -15.68 8.91
N HIS A 203 8.34 -16.92 8.77
CA HIS A 203 7.99 -17.98 9.72
C HIS A 203 8.88 -17.96 10.97
N ARG A 204 10.13 -17.47 10.86
CA ARG A 204 11.08 -17.42 11.97
C ARG A 204 11.78 -16.06 12.02
N GLU A 205 11.80 -15.44 13.20
CA GLU A 205 12.47 -14.13 13.40
C GLU A 205 13.98 -14.22 13.14
N GLU A 206 14.61 -15.38 13.32
CA GLU A 206 16.02 -15.63 12.98
C GLU A 206 16.32 -15.52 11.48
N GLU A 207 15.29 -15.60 10.63
CA GLU A 207 15.42 -15.43 9.16
C GLU A 207 15.46 -13.95 8.76
N LEU A 208 15.32 -13.04 9.72
CA LEU A 208 15.47 -11.60 9.54
C LEU A 208 16.88 -11.15 9.89
N GLU A 209 17.50 -10.51 8.93
CA GLU A 209 18.76 -9.84 9.11
C GLU A 209 18.54 -8.33 9.25
N ASP A 210 18.97 -7.75 10.37
CA ASP A 210 18.89 -6.31 10.55
C ASP A 210 20.01 -5.61 9.76
N VAL A 211 19.65 -4.62 8.95
CA VAL A 211 20.56 -3.92 8.04
C VAL A 211 21.02 -2.60 8.64
N MET A 212 20.08 -1.72 8.99
CA MET A 212 20.38 -0.42 9.58
C MET A 212 19.13 0.22 10.21
N ILE A 213 19.36 1.29 10.99
CA ILE A 213 18.32 2.18 11.48
C ILE A 213 18.39 3.49 10.70
N ILE A 214 17.23 3.98 10.27
CA ILE A 214 17.06 5.32 9.73
C ILE A 214 16.53 6.18 10.89
N PRO A 215 17.35 7.08 11.45
CA PRO A 215 16.96 7.88 12.59
C PRO A 215 16.17 9.13 12.17
N TYR A 216 15.49 9.73 13.15
CA TYR A 216 14.96 11.08 13.07
C TYR A 216 15.11 11.75 14.44
N ASN A 217 15.73 12.93 14.50
CA ASN A 217 15.98 13.67 15.74
C ASN A 217 16.60 12.80 16.87
N GLY A 218 17.58 11.97 16.54
CA GLY A 218 18.28 11.13 17.51
C GLY A 218 17.60 9.80 17.83
N MET A 219 16.35 9.60 17.40
CA MET A 219 15.55 8.43 17.74
C MET A 219 15.34 7.51 16.54
N PRO A 220 15.18 6.19 16.74
CA PRO A 220 14.94 5.26 15.66
C PRO A 220 13.55 5.51 15.06
N LEU A 221 13.50 5.86 13.77
CA LEU A 221 12.25 6.04 13.03
C LEU A 221 11.90 4.79 12.23
N ILE A 222 12.84 4.30 11.41
CA ILE A 222 12.63 3.12 10.57
C ILE A 222 13.72 2.11 10.87
N LYS A 223 13.32 0.87 11.15
CA LYS A 223 14.22 -0.27 11.15
C LYS A 223 14.18 -0.92 9.77
N MET A 224 15.33 -1.00 9.11
CA MET A 224 15.49 -1.69 7.84
C MET A 224 16.08 -3.07 8.09
N SER A 225 15.36 -4.11 7.68
CA SER A 225 15.79 -5.52 7.74
C SER A 225 15.68 -6.19 6.37
N PHE A 226 16.35 -7.33 6.21
CA PHE A 226 16.40 -8.12 4.99
C PHE A 226 16.10 -9.59 5.30
N THR A 227 15.47 -10.30 4.37
CA THR A 227 15.32 -11.75 4.45
C THR A 227 15.42 -12.39 3.07
N GLU A 228 15.96 -13.61 3.03
CA GLU A 228 15.90 -14.49 1.86
C GLU A 228 14.78 -15.54 1.95
N LYS A 229 14.04 -15.54 3.08
CA LYS A 229 13.07 -16.58 3.43
C LYS A 229 11.64 -16.05 3.50
N GLY A 230 11.39 -14.87 2.94
CA GLY A 230 10.03 -14.35 2.83
C GLY A 230 9.12 -15.30 2.07
N GLU A 231 7.86 -15.38 2.50
CA GLU A 231 6.81 -16.05 1.74
C GLU A 231 5.72 -15.06 1.36
N VAL A 232 5.36 -15.05 0.08
CA VAL A 232 4.26 -14.23 -0.45
C VAL A 232 3.14 -15.14 -0.88
N LEU A 233 1.95 -14.93 -0.31
CA LEU A 233 0.71 -15.56 -0.75
C LEU A 233 -0.13 -14.53 -1.50
N ALA A 234 -0.26 -14.70 -2.80
CA ALA A 234 -1.05 -13.81 -3.65
C ALA A 234 -2.21 -14.54 -4.32
N PHE A 235 -3.38 -13.91 -4.37
CA PHE A 235 -4.59 -14.56 -4.88
C PHE A 235 -5.63 -13.59 -5.44
N ILE A 236 -6.42 -14.07 -6.40
CA ILE A 236 -7.53 -13.31 -6.97
C ILE A 236 -8.67 -13.28 -5.95
N ASN A 237 -8.93 -12.11 -5.37
CA ASN A 237 -10.00 -11.90 -4.40
C ASN A 237 -11.34 -11.57 -5.08
N ALA A 238 -11.31 -10.80 -6.17
CA ALA A 238 -12.48 -10.48 -6.97
C ALA A 238 -12.13 -10.31 -8.45
N VAL A 239 -13.14 -10.38 -9.31
CA VAL A 239 -13.03 -10.04 -10.73
C VAL A 239 -13.94 -8.85 -11.03
N VAL A 240 -13.40 -7.86 -11.74
CA VAL A 240 -14.10 -6.62 -12.11
C VAL A 240 -14.34 -6.61 -13.62
N PHE A 241 -15.56 -6.31 -14.00
CA PHE A 241 -15.97 -6.13 -15.40
C PHE A 241 -16.07 -4.63 -15.65
N ILE A 242 -15.07 -4.05 -16.29
CA ILE A 242 -15.05 -2.62 -16.60
C ILE A 242 -15.73 -2.43 -17.97
N PRO A 243 -16.88 -1.76 -18.05
CA PRO A 243 -17.53 -1.50 -19.33
C PRO A 243 -16.67 -0.57 -20.20
N LYS A 244 -16.57 -0.87 -21.49
CA LYS A 244 -15.91 -0.01 -22.49
C LYS A 244 -16.85 1.01 -23.13
N ARG A 245 -18.14 0.93 -22.81
CA ARG A 245 -19.18 1.79 -23.37
C ARG A 245 -19.73 2.70 -22.28
N THR A 246 -19.77 4.00 -22.56
CA THR A 246 -20.16 5.05 -21.60
C THR A 246 -21.60 4.94 -21.11
N TRP A 247 -22.50 4.33 -21.89
CA TRP A 247 -23.91 4.12 -21.51
C TRP A 247 -24.15 2.85 -20.66
N LEU A 248 -23.09 2.08 -20.36
CA LEU A 248 -23.12 1.00 -19.36
C LEU A 248 -22.58 1.53 -18.03
N PHE A 249 -23.46 2.07 -17.21
CA PHE A 249 -23.08 2.77 -15.97
C PHE A 249 -22.76 1.82 -14.80
N TYR A 250 -23.00 0.52 -14.95
CA TYR A 250 -22.78 -0.47 -13.91
C TYR A 250 -21.43 -1.17 -14.10
N ILE A 251 -20.59 -1.19 -13.04
CA ILE A 251 -19.30 -1.89 -13.01
C ILE A 251 -19.44 -3.14 -12.11
N PRO A 252 -19.72 -4.33 -12.67
CA PRO A 252 -19.82 -5.56 -11.91
C PRO A 252 -18.52 -5.90 -11.19
N ARG A 253 -18.65 -6.24 -9.91
CA ARG A 253 -17.57 -6.81 -9.10
C ARG A 253 -18.03 -8.13 -8.51
N PHE A 254 -17.35 -9.21 -8.90
CA PHE A 254 -17.62 -10.55 -8.40
C PHE A 254 -16.54 -10.97 -7.43
N TYR A 255 -16.84 -10.88 -6.14
CA TYR A 255 -15.99 -11.43 -5.10
C TYR A 255 -16.09 -12.96 -5.12
N LEU A 256 -14.94 -13.62 -4.94
CA LEU A 256 -14.86 -15.07 -5.01
C LEU A 256 -14.97 -15.71 -3.61
N TYR A 257 -15.71 -15.14 -2.66
CA TYR A 257 -15.85 -15.67 -1.29
C TYR A 257 -16.37 -17.12 -1.25
N SER A 258 -15.99 -17.88 -0.20
CA SER A 258 -16.28 -19.31 0.05
C SER A 258 -15.84 -20.34 -1.00
N GLN A 259 -15.56 -19.95 -2.25
CA GLN A 259 -15.06 -20.85 -3.29
C GLN A 259 -13.52 -20.88 -3.31
N PRO A 260 -12.90 -22.02 -3.70
CA PRO A 260 -11.48 -22.07 -3.98
C PRO A 260 -11.09 -21.05 -5.05
N THR A 261 -10.06 -20.25 -4.79
CA THR A 261 -9.61 -19.16 -5.67
C THR A 261 -8.24 -19.47 -6.24
N ILE A 262 -7.97 -18.96 -7.45
CA ILE A 262 -6.65 -19.01 -8.06
C ILE A 262 -5.70 -18.15 -7.24
N GLY A 263 -4.60 -18.73 -6.78
CA GLY A 263 -3.51 -18.00 -6.17
C GLY A 263 -2.17 -18.71 -6.38
N ILE A 264 -1.13 -18.00 -6.03
CA ILE A 264 0.26 -18.46 -6.10
C ILE A 264 0.93 -18.22 -4.74
N ARG A 265 1.91 -19.06 -4.44
CA ARG A 265 2.81 -18.85 -3.31
C ARG A 265 4.23 -18.70 -3.83
N LEU A 266 4.85 -17.57 -3.55
CA LEU A 266 6.26 -17.35 -3.82
C LEU A 266 7.01 -17.65 -2.52
N LYS A 267 7.91 -18.63 -2.58
CA LYS A 267 8.71 -19.06 -1.42
C LYS A 267 10.13 -18.56 -1.55
N ASN A 268 10.78 -18.32 -0.40
CA ASN A 268 12.13 -17.79 -0.34
C ASN A 268 12.30 -16.52 -1.17
N VAL A 269 11.32 -15.61 -1.12
CA VAL A 269 11.48 -14.32 -1.79
C VAL A 269 12.50 -13.50 -1.03
N HIS A 270 13.39 -12.84 -1.76
CA HIS A 270 14.24 -11.82 -1.17
C HIS A 270 13.40 -10.57 -0.92
N ALA A 271 13.48 -10.03 0.30
CA ALA A 271 12.67 -8.90 0.70
C ALA A 271 13.44 -7.95 1.63
N ILE A 272 13.22 -6.65 1.45
CA ILE A 272 13.60 -5.59 2.37
C ILE A 272 12.36 -5.15 3.13
N ILE A 273 12.48 -5.01 4.44
CA ILE A 273 11.38 -4.67 5.34
C ILE A 273 11.75 -3.38 6.07
N PHE A 274 10.84 -2.41 5.99
CA PHE A 274 10.89 -1.16 6.72
C PHE A 274 9.82 -1.20 7.80
N GLU A 275 10.23 -1.37 9.05
CA GLU A 275 9.35 -1.30 10.22
C GLU A 275 9.40 0.12 10.79
N PHE A 276 8.26 0.78 10.89
CA PHE A 276 8.17 2.17 11.35
C PHE A 276 7.84 2.22 12.84
N ASN A 277 8.54 3.08 13.58
CA ASN A 277 8.09 3.49 14.90
C ASN A 277 6.85 4.38 14.75
N VAL A 278 5.70 3.88 15.22
CA VAL A 278 4.40 4.50 15.01
C VAL A 278 4.30 5.89 15.62
N ASP A 279 4.81 6.08 16.84
CA ASP A 279 4.73 7.36 17.54
C ASP A 279 5.62 8.42 16.87
N HIS A 280 6.83 8.04 16.46
CA HIS A 280 7.72 8.94 15.72
C HIS A 280 7.19 9.25 14.33
N LEU A 281 6.63 8.27 13.62
CA LEU A 281 6.01 8.47 12.31
C LEU A 281 4.85 9.46 12.40
N LYS A 282 3.97 9.31 13.41
CA LYS A 282 2.88 10.24 13.70
C LYS A 282 3.39 11.67 13.92
N ASN A 283 4.42 11.83 14.74
CA ASN A 283 5.00 13.14 15.04
C ASN A 283 5.61 13.80 13.80
N ILE A 284 6.28 13.02 12.94
CA ILE A 284 6.82 13.51 11.67
C ILE A 284 5.70 13.95 10.72
N ILE A 285 4.62 13.18 10.59
CA ILE A 285 3.47 13.56 9.77
C ILE A 285 2.89 14.89 10.29
N ILE A 286 2.61 15.00 11.60
CA ILE A 286 2.07 16.23 12.19
C ILE A 286 3.01 17.40 11.91
N LYS A 287 4.32 17.22 12.06
CA LYS A 287 5.32 18.25 11.76
C LYS A 287 5.29 18.66 10.30
N ILE A 288 5.36 17.72 9.35
CA ILE A 288 5.33 18.02 7.91
C ILE A 288 4.07 18.81 7.55
N LEU A 289 2.90 18.37 8.04
CA LEU A 289 1.64 19.04 7.73
C LEU A 289 1.50 20.38 8.45
N SER A 290 2.20 20.58 9.56
CA SER A 290 2.31 21.86 10.26
C SER A 290 3.24 22.83 9.53
N ASP A 291 4.36 22.34 8.97
CA ASP A 291 5.39 23.15 8.33
C ASP A 291 5.04 23.46 6.85
N ASP A 292 4.32 22.58 6.14
CA ASP A 292 3.90 22.76 4.74
C ASP A 292 2.35 22.78 4.61
N ASP A 293 1.80 23.98 4.46
CA ASP A 293 0.35 24.20 4.32
C ASP A 293 -0.25 23.56 3.07
N ASN A 294 0.50 23.54 1.95
CA ASN A 294 0.02 22.95 0.71
C ASN A 294 -0.06 21.43 0.82
N ALA A 295 0.94 20.79 1.42
CA ALA A 295 0.91 19.35 1.69
C ALA A 295 -0.29 18.97 2.57
N CYS A 296 -0.58 19.79 3.60
CA CYS A 296 -1.76 19.61 4.44
C CYS A 296 -3.06 19.69 3.65
N LYS A 297 -3.25 20.76 2.86
CA LYS A 297 -4.45 20.97 2.03
C LYS A 297 -4.66 19.86 1.00
N TRP A 298 -3.59 19.40 0.34
CA TRP A 298 -3.65 18.26 -0.58
C TRP A 298 -4.14 16.99 0.10
N LEU A 299 -3.61 16.67 1.28
CA LEU A 299 -4.05 15.50 2.03
C LEU A 299 -5.47 15.64 2.57
N ILE A 300 -5.88 16.81 3.04
CA ILE A 300 -7.25 17.07 3.49
C ILE A 300 -8.21 16.83 2.33
N LEU A 301 -7.91 17.38 1.15
CA LEU A 301 -8.70 17.20 -0.06
C LEU A 301 -8.83 15.71 -0.42
N LYS A 302 -7.72 14.98 -0.44
CA LYS A 302 -7.71 13.55 -0.76
C LYS A 302 -8.47 12.72 0.28
N TYR A 303 -8.33 13.07 1.55
CA TYR A 303 -9.07 12.46 2.65
C TYR A 303 -10.57 12.72 2.52
N VAL A 304 -11.02 13.98 2.44
CA VAL A 304 -12.45 14.31 2.48
C VAL A 304 -13.23 13.73 1.30
N PHE A 305 -12.67 13.79 0.09
CA PHE A 305 -13.37 13.35 -1.11
C PHE A 305 -13.10 11.89 -1.46
N GLY A 306 -11.88 11.39 -1.24
CA GLY A 306 -11.51 10.04 -1.61
C GLY A 306 -11.85 9.00 -0.55
N ARG A 307 -11.75 9.35 0.74
CA ARG A 307 -11.86 8.41 1.84
C ARG A 307 -13.28 7.91 1.99
N LEU A 308 -13.43 6.58 1.98
CA LEU A 308 -14.68 5.97 2.39
C LEU A 308 -14.84 6.10 3.91
N PRO A 309 -16.00 6.57 4.44
CA PRO A 309 -16.23 6.64 5.87
C PRO A 309 -15.88 5.31 6.53
N LEU A 310 -15.15 5.33 7.65
CA LEU A 310 -14.90 4.14 8.47
C LEU A 310 -16.21 3.65 9.08
N VAL A 311 -16.99 2.94 8.30
CA VAL A 311 -18.14 2.17 8.78
C VAL A 311 -18.22 0.90 7.95
N GLN A 312 -17.21 0.03 8.07
CA GLN A 312 -17.34 -1.43 7.99
C GLN A 312 -15.96 -2.10 8.11
N ARG A 313 -15.75 -2.85 9.19
CA ARG A 313 -14.66 -3.82 9.33
C ARG A 313 -14.58 -4.69 8.07
N GLY A 314 -13.41 -4.88 7.48
CA GLY A 314 -13.22 -5.81 6.36
C GLY A 314 -13.50 -5.33 4.93
N SER A 315 -13.76 -4.03 4.71
CA SER A 315 -13.43 -3.39 3.43
C SER A 315 -11.99 -2.89 3.50
N HIS A 316 -11.05 -3.55 2.82
CA HIS A 316 -9.68 -3.04 2.65
C HIS A 316 -9.62 -1.90 1.62
N LYS A 317 -10.76 -1.57 1.00
CA LYS A 317 -10.86 -0.44 0.08
C LYS A 317 -10.92 0.84 0.92
N LEU A 318 -9.81 1.54 0.99
CA LEU A 318 -9.65 2.79 1.74
C LEU A 318 -10.39 3.95 1.08
N VAL A 319 -10.42 3.94 -0.25
CA VAL A 319 -10.91 5.04 -1.09
C VAL A 319 -11.85 4.55 -2.19
N ASP A 320 -12.69 5.42 -2.72
CA ASP A 320 -13.39 5.18 -3.98
C ASP A 320 -13.16 6.34 -4.93
N GLY A 321 -12.21 6.19 -5.84
CA GLY A 321 -11.79 7.28 -6.71
C GLY A 321 -12.90 7.79 -7.62
N PHE A 322 -13.79 6.91 -8.12
CA PHE A 322 -14.92 7.35 -8.96
C PHE A 322 -15.85 8.26 -8.17
N LYS A 323 -16.29 7.79 -6.99
CA LYS A 323 -17.14 8.60 -6.11
C LYS A 323 -16.42 9.89 -5.70
N GLY A 324 -15.15 9.80 -5.35
CA GLY A 324 -14.38 10.97 -4.93
C GLY A 324 -14.24 12.02 -6.03
N PHE A 325 -14.04 11.62 -7.29
CA PHE A 325 -14.05 12.55 -8.43
C PHE A 325 -15.45 13.13 -8.70
N ASP A 326 -16.52 12.36 -8.51
CA ASP A 326 -17.89 12.86 -8.66
C ASP A 326 -18.23 13.89 -7.57
N ASP A 327 -17.93 13.59 -6.31
CA ASP A 327 -18.14 14.48 -5.17
C ASP A 327 -17.31 15.77 -5.32
N LEU A 328 -16.06 15.65 -5.77
CA LEU A 328 -15.18 16.78 -6.04
C LEU A 328 -15.66 17.63 -7.23
N ALA A 329 -16.15 16.99 -8.30
CA ALA A 329 -16.74 17.67 -9.45
C ALA A 329 -17.98 18.48 -9.06
N SER A 330 -18.85 17.93 -8.21
CA SER A 330 -20.01 18.65 -7.68
C SER A 330 -19.60 19.89 -6.88
N MET A 331 -18.56 19.78 -6.05
CA MET A 331 -18.06 20.91 -5.26
C MET A 331 -17.51 22.03 -6.16
N PHE A 332 -16.63 21.69 -7.10
CA PHE A 332 -16.04 22.67 -8.02
C PHE A 332 -17.06 23.24 -9.02
N GLN A 333 -18.12 22.50 -9.34
CA GLN A 333 -19.24 23.04 -10.10
C GLN A 333 -19.94 24.16 -9.33
N GLY A 334 -20.24 23.97 -8.04
CA GLY A 334 -20.81 25.03 -7.20
C GLY A 334 -19.90 26.27 -7.13
N ILE A 335 -18.59 26.06 -6.97
CA ILE A 335 -17.60 27.16 -7.02
C ILE A 335 -17.64 27.89 -8.37
N ALA A 336 -17.65 27.14 -9.49
CA ALA A 336 -17.75 27.71 -10.83
C ALA A 336 -19.06 28.48 -11.06
N GLU A 337 -20.14 28.12 -10.36
CA GLU A 337 -21.45 28.77 -10.41
C GLU A 337 -21.57 29.96 -9.44
N GLY A 338 -20.56 30.21 -8.60
CA GLY A 338 -20.59 31.28 -7.60
C GLY A 338 -21.46 30.96 -6.38
N ASP A 339 -21.73 29.68 -6.13
CA ASP A 339 -22.48 29.24 -4.95
C ASP A 339 -21.66 29.51 -3.68
N SER A 340 -22.15 30.44 -2.85
CA SER A 340 -21.48 30.84 -1.62
C SER A 340 -21.40 29.72 -0.59
N GLU A 341 -22.33 28.75 -0.60
CA GLU A 341 -22.29 27.60 0.29
C GLU A 341 -21.14 26.65 -0.09
N SER A 342 -21.01 26.29 -1.38
CA SER A 342 -19.93 25.44 -1.88
C SER A 342 -18.55 26.06 -1.64
N ILE A 343 -18.39 27.37 -1.91
CA ILE A 343 -17.14 28.10 -1.67
C ILE A 343 -16.79 28.04 -0.18
N LYS A 344 -17.71 28.47 0.69
CA LYS A 344 -17.48 28.50 2.14
C LYS A 344 -17.17 27.11 2.68
N LYS A 345 -17.93 26.10 2.27
CA LYS A 345 -17.72 24.71 2.70
C LYS A 345 -16.34 24.20 2.33
N MET A 346 -15.87 24.49 1.11
CA MET A 346 -14.54 24.09 0.67
C MET A 346 -13.43 24.85 1.43
N GLU A 347 -13.63 26.13 1.70
CA GLU A 347 -12.72 26.95 2.53
C GLU A 347 -12.66 26.43 3.97
N ASP A 348 -13.80 26.18 4.61
CA ASP A 348 -13.89 25.61 5.95
C ASP A 348 -13.18 24.24 6.03
N ILE A 349 -13.25 23.44 4.96
CA ILE A 349 -12.51 22.17 4.86
C ILE A 349 -11.00 22.42 4.79
N LEU A 350 -10.53 23.27 3.87
CA LEU A 350 -9.11 23.39 3.55
C LEU A 350 -8.32 24.31 4.49
N LEU A 351 -8.97 25.31 5.11
CA LEU A 351 -8.30 26.34 5.91
C LEU A 351 -8.31 26.01 7.42
N GLU A 352 -9.15 25.09 7.89
CA GLU A 352 -9.19 24.64 9.30
C GLU A 352 -8.09 23.62 9.64
N LYS A 353 -6.83 23.93 9.33
CA LYS A 353 -5.67 23.04 9.50
C LYS A 353 -5.58 22.40 10.90
N ASN A 354 -5.77 23.17 11.97
CA ASN A 354 -5.65 22.67 13.35
C ASN A 354 -6.70 21.60 13.71
N LYS A 355 -7.89 21.67 13.09
CA LYS A 355 -8.95 20.66 13.26
C LYS A 355 -8.53 19.32 12.65
N TRP A 356 -7.83 19.35 11.53
CA TRP A 356 -7.35 18.13 10.88
C TRP A 356 -6.15 17.54 11.59
N LEU A 357 -5.20 18.36 12.05
CA LEU A 357 -4.03 17.89 12.80
C LEU A 357 -4.41 17.22 14.13
N SER A 358 -5.55 17.56 14.72
CA SER A 358 -6.09 16.91 15.91
C SER A 358 -6.96 15.68 15.62
N ASN A 359 -7.29 15.41 14.34
CA ASN A 359 -8.09 14.26 13.94
C ASN A 359 -7.20 13.01 13.77
N SER A 360 -7.35 12.04 14.66
CA SER A 360 -6.54 10.82 14.67
C SER A 360 -6.73 9.92 13.45
N ASP A 361 -7.93 9.88 12.85
CA ASP A 361 -8.16 9.10 11.61
C ASP A 361 -7.51 9.77 10.40
N PHE A 362 -7.54 11.10 10.33
CA PHE A 362 -6.82 11.85 9.29
C PHE A 362 -5.31 11.59 9.37
N ILE A 363 -4.73 11.62 10.57
CA ILE A 363 -3.30 11.31 10.75
C ILE A 363 -3.00 9.84 10.41
N ASN A 364 -3.84 8.89 10.81
CA ASN A 364 -3.73 7.47 10.43
C ASN A 364 -3.82 7.27 8.90
N TYR A 365 -4.63 8.08 8.22
CA TYR A 365 -4.70 8.08 6.77
C TYR A 365 -3.42 8.67 6.15
N ALA A 366 -2.92 9.79 6.68
CA ALA A 366 -1.70 10.42 6.20
C ALA A 366 -0.46 9.53 6.38
N THR A 367 -0.34 8.77 7.48
CA THR A 367 0.73 7.77 7.65
C THR A 367 0.65 6.68 6.59
N PHE A 368 -0.55 6.20 6.27
CA PHE A 368 -0.72 5.22 5.20
C PHE A 368 -0.34 5.79 3.82
N VAL A 369 -0.79 7.00 3.50
CA VAL A 369 -0.45 7.68 2.24
C VAL A 369 1.05 7.83 2.10
N LEU A 370 1.77 8.21 3.17
CA LEU A 370 3.22 8.31 3.14
C LEU A 370 3.87 6.95 2.86
N VAL A 371 3.51 5.90 3.61
CA VAL A 371 4.09 4.56 3.47
C VAL A 371 3.79 3.97 2.08
N HIS A 372 2.58 4.20 1.56
CA HIS A 372 2.18 3.75 0.23
C HIS A 372 2.93 4.51 -0.87
N THR A 373 3.08 5.83 -0.73
CA THR A 373 3.89 6.62 -1.66
C THR A 373 5.36 6.20 -1.63
N LEU A 374 5.91 5.94 -0.44
CA LEU A 374 7.28 5.46 -0.28
C LEU A 374 7.48 4.10 -0.95
N ALA A 375 6.48 3.21 -0.92
CA ALA A 375 6.53 1.95 -1.66
C ALA A 375 6.79 2.18 -3.16
N HIS A 376 6.06 3.13 -3.77
CA HIS A 376 6.23 3.47 -5.18
C HIS A 376 7.61 4.07 -5.45
N ILE A 377 8.05 5.01 -4.62
CA ILE A 377 9.39 5.61 -4.73
C ILE A 377 10.49 4.53 -4.65
N MET A 378 10.38 3.60 -3.71
CA MET A 378 11.36 2.52 -3.54
C MET A 378 11.39 1.57 -4.73
N LEU A 379 10.22 1.19 -5.26
CA LEU A 379 10.14 0.35 -6.47
C LEU A 379 10.83 1.03 -7.65
N THR A 380 10.45 2.28 -7.96
CA THR A 380 11.03 3.02 -9.09
C THR A 380 12.52 3.26 -8.90
N ALA A 381 12.95 3.62 -7.69
CA ALA A 381 14.36 3.94 -7.42
C ALA A 381 15.27 2.70 -7.49
N ILE A 382 14.85 1.57 -6.90
CA ILE A 382 15.61 0.30 -6.98
C ILE A 382 15.61 -0.20 -8.44
N SER A 383 14.48 -0.13 -9.13
CA SER A 383 14.38 -0.55 -10.53
C SER A 383 15.30 0.26 -11.44
N THR A 384 15.40 1.57 -11.20
CA THR A 384 16.31 2.48 -11.92
C THR A 384 17.77 2.15 -11.64
N ILE A 385 18.14 1.87 -10.39
CA ILE A 385 19.52 1.55 -10.00
C ILE A 385 20.01 0.26 -10.67
N TYR A 386 19.13 -0.73 -10.80
CA TYR A 386 19.47 -2.03 -11.37
C TYR A 386 19.13 -2.19 -12.85
N ASP A 387 18.55 -1.16 -13.48
CA ASP A 387 18.06 -1.18 -14.85
C ASP A 387 17.13 -2.37 -15.14
N ILE A 388 16.14 -2.56 -14.26
CA ILE A 388 15.16 -3.64 -14.36
C ILE A 388 13.74 -3.08 -14.53
N PRO A 389 12.83 -3.84 -15.17
CA PRO A 389 11.42 -3.48 -15.19
C PRO A 389 10.84 -3.41 -13.77
N GLU A 390 10.01 -2.40 -13.47
CA GLU A 390 9.38 -2.24 -12.14
C GLU A 390 8.56 -3.45 -11.71
N GLU A 391 7.97 -4.18 -12.67
CA GLU A 391 7.21 -5.42 -12.46
C GLU A 391 8.05 -6.61 -11.95
N THR A 392 9.37 -6.46 -11.89
CA THR A 392 10.30 -7.41 -11.25
C THR A 392 10.23 -7.33 -9.73
N LEU A 393 9.76 -6.20 -9.21
CA LEU A 393 9.61 -5.93 -7.79
C LEU A 393 8.13 -5.73 -7.46
N ALA A 394 7.76 -6.04 -6.22
CA ALA A 394 6.44 -5.80 -5.69
C ALA A 394 6.55 -5.35 -4.23
N TYR A 395 5.43 -4.88 -3.69
CA TYR A 395 5.37 -4.43 -2.31
C TYR A 395 4.19 -5.02 -1.54
N TYR A 396 4.34 -5.05 -0.22
CA TYR A 396 3.28 -5.34 0.73
C TYR A 396 3.31 -4.29 1.85
N ILE A 397 2.14 -3.82 2.26
CA ILE A 397 2.01 -2.86 3.35
C ILE A 397 1.15 -3.47 4.45
N GLU A 398 1.70 -3.50 5.65
CA GLU A 398 0.94 -3.71 6.87
C GLU A 398 0.66 -2.35 7.50
N HIS A 399 -0.62 -2.03 7.68
CA HIS A 399 -1.03 -0.75 8.29
C HIS A 399 -2.38 -0.90 9.00
N PRO A 400 -2.57 -0.36 10.22
CA PRO A 400 -3.81 -0.53 11.00
C PRO A 400 -5.06 -0.06 10.26
N ILE A 401 -4.96 1.05 9.52
CA ILE A 401 -6.07 1.61 8.74
C ILE A 401 -6.67 0.62 7.72
N LEU A 402 -5.86 -0.30 7.16
CA LEU A 402 -6.33 -1.32 6.22
C LEU A 402 -7.24 -2.36 6.88
N TYR A 403 -7.25 -2.40 8.21
CA TYR A 403 -8.06 -3.26 9.05
C TYR A 403 -9.15 -2.48 9.83
N GLY A 404 -9.31 -1.18 9.55
CA GLY A 404 -10.25 -0.31 10.23
C GLY A 404 -9.90 -0.06 11.70
N ARG A 405 -8.60 -0.03 12.00
CA ARG A 405 -8.06 0.20 13.34
C ARG A 405 -7.34 1.53 13.45
N GLY A 406 -7.29 2.08 14.65
CA GLY A 406 -6.48 3.26 14.96
C GLY A 406 -4.98 2.99 14.78
N LEU A 407 -4.21 4.05 14.56
CA LEU A 407 -2.77 3.96 14.29
C LEU A 407 -1.98 3.22 15.39
N HIS A 408 -2.39 3.35 16.66
CA HIS A 408 -1.72 2.69 17.81
C HIS A 408 -2.16 1.22 18.01
N GLU A 409 -3.07 0.68 17.21
CA GLU A 409 -3.63 -0.68 17.35
C GLU A 409 -2.96 -1.73 16.44
N GLY A 410 -1.80 -1.43 15.88
CA GLY A 410 -1.03 -2.37 15.07
C GLY A 410 0.26 -1.79 14.52
N ASP A 411 1.00 -2.63 13.81
CA ASP A 411 2.29 -2.27 13.23
C ASP A 411 2.11 -1.52 11.90
N VAL A 412 3.10 -0.69 11.58
CA VAL A 412 3.26 -0.07 10.28
C VAL A 412 4.52 -0.62 9.63
N LYS A 413 4.36 -1.42 8.56
CA LYS A 413 5.46 -2.05 7.84
C LYS A 413 5.31 -1.89 6.34
N LEU A 414 6.42 -1.61 5.67
CA LEU A 414 6.54 -1.67 4.22
C LEU A 414 7.53 -2.78 3.86
N VAL A 415 7.10 -3.70 3.02
CA VAL A 415 7.93 -4.77 2.47
C VAL A 415 8.09 -4.54 0.99
N ILE A 416 9.33 -4.49 0.51
CA ILE A 416 9.69 -4.52 -0.92
C ILE A 416 10.30 -5.89 -1.20
N PHE A 417 9.78 -6.62 -2.18
CA PHE A 417 10.24 -7.97 -2.48
C PHE A 417 10.37 -8.23 -3.99
N GLU A 418 11.21 -9.20 -4.34
CA GLU A 418 11.39 -9.65 -5.71
C GLU A 418 10.25 -10.60 -6.12
N ASP A 419 9.59 -10.33 -7.23
CA ASP A 419 8.44 -11.13 -7.73
C ASP A 419 8.88 -12.45 -8.39
N ALA A 420 9.66 -13.24 -7.66
CA ALA A 420 10.18 -14.53 -8.09
C ALA A 420 10.44 -15.49 -6.92
N ILE A 421 10.18 -16.78 -7.13
CA ILE A 421 10.57 -17.84 -6.20
C ILE A 421 12.09 -17.86 -6.08
N GLY A 422 12.61 -17.79 -4.85
CA GLY A 422 14.05 -17.70 -4.58
C GLY A 422 14.66 -16.33 -4.80
N GLY A 423 13.90 -15.35 -5.32
CA GLY A 423 14.42 -14.03 -5.70
C GLY A 423 15.33 -14.04 -6.93
N PHE A 424 15.56 -12.86 -7.47
CA PHE A 424 16.56 -12.55 -8.50
C PHE A 424 17.92 -12.16 -7.92
N GLY A 425 17.98 -11.66 -6.68
CA GLY A 425 19.21 -11.29 -5.98
C GLY A 425 19.58 -9.81 -6.02
N TYR A 426 18.76 -8.93 -6.62
CA TYR A 426 18.95 -7.48 -6.64
C TYR A 426 18.92 -6.88 -5.23
N LEU A 427 17.91 -7.23 -4.43
CA LEU A 427 17.75 -6.74 -3.06
C LEU A 427 18.86 -7.27 -2.15
N LYS A 428 19.27 -8.53 -2.35
CA LYS A 428 20.42 -9.11 -1.66
C LYS A 428 21.70 -8.34 -1.96
N ASN A 429 21.95 -8.05 -3.25
CA ASN A 429 23.11 -7.27 -3.67
C ASN A 429 23.07 -5.84 -3.09
N PHE A 430 21.89 -5.22 -3.06
CA PHE A 430 21.69 -3.89 -2.48
C PHE A 430 22.09 -3.85 -1.01
N VAL A 431 21.58 -4.81 -0.23
CA VAL A 431 21.86 -4.95 1.21
C VAL A 431 23.33 -5.27 1.45
N ASN A 432 23.91 -6.21 0.68
CA ASN A 432 25.33 -6.55 0.77
C ASN A 432 26.20 -5.31 0.52
N THR A 433 25.87 -4.49 -0.47
CA THR A 433 26.65 -3.28 -0.76
C THR A 433 26.63 -2.28 0.41
N ILE A 434 25.48 -2.09 1.07
CA ILE A 434 25.37 -1.25 2.27
C ILE A 434 26.26 -1.80 3.39
N LYS A 435 26.22 -3.11 3.62
CA LYS A 435 26.98 -3.79 4.68
C LYS A 435 28.48 -3.81 4.42
N GLU A 436 28.91 -4.14 3.21
CA GLU A 436 30.32 -4.22 2.82
C GLU A 436 30.99 -2.86 2.91
N LYS A 437 30.33 -1.82 2.38
CA LYS A 437 30.81 -0.44 2.46
C LYS A 437 30.61 0.19 3.85
N LYS A 438 29.81 -0.44 4.72
CA LYS A 438 29.49 -0.01 6.11
C LYS A 438 28.99 1.42 6.17
N THR A 439 28.12 1.77 5.23
CA THR A 439 27.69 3.15 5.06
C THR A 439 26.26 3.23 4.54
N PRO A 440 25.45 4.18 5.06
CA PRO A 440 24.11 4.43 4.51
C PRO A 440 24.14 5.19 3.18
N LEU A 441 25.33 5.60 2.69
CA LEU A 441 25.45 6.51 1.53
C LEU A 441 24.71 6.04 0.29
N ILE A 442 24.71 4.74 -0.03
CA ILE A 442 23.99 4.22 -1.20
C ILE A 442 22.48 4.41 -1.05
N PHE A 443 21.95 4.11 0.13
CA PHE A 443 20.53 4.32 0.40
C PHE A 443 20.20 5.82 0.42
N ARG A 444 21.09 6.65 0.98
CA ARG A 444 20.96 8.11 0.92
C ARG A 444 20.95 8.63 -0.51
N GLU A 445 21.85 8.17 -1.38
CA GLU A 445 21.93 8.55 -2.79
C GLU A 445 20.67 8.15 -3.55
N LEU A 446 20.17 6.93 -3.31
CA LEU A 446 18.89 6.45 -3.83
C LEU A 446 17.76 7.43 -3.49
N LEU A 447 17.58 7.75 -2.20
CA LEU A 447 16.54 8.68 -1.76
C LEU A 447 16.77 10.11 -2.27
N SER A 448 18.03 10.55 -2.35
CA SER A 448 18.39 11.88 -2.85
C SER A 448 18.05 12.05 -4.33
N ASN A 449 18.24 11.00 -5.14
CA ASN A 449 17.88 11.02 -6.56
C ASN A 449 16.35 11.09 -6.72
N SER A 450 15.60 10.30 -5.96
CA SER A 450 14.14 10.40 -5.93
C SER A 450 13.67 11.79 -5.52
N LEU A 451 14.26 12.36 -4.46
CA LEU A 451 13.95 13.71 -4.01
C LEU A 451 14.21 14.77 -5.09
N LYS A 452 15.34 14.69 -5.81
CA LYS A 452 15.64 15.60 -6.94
C LYS A 452 14.58 15.50 -8.04
N LEU A 453 14.15 14.29 -8.40
CA LEU A 453 13.10 14.08 -9.39
C LEU A 453 11.78 14.74 -8.96
N LEU A 454 11.35 14.52 -7.71
CA LEU A 454 10.12 15.11 -7.17
C LEU A 454 10.19 16.64 -7.14
N THR A 455 11.34 17.23 -6.79
CA THR A 455 11.54 18.68 -6.81
C THR A 455 11.50 19.24 -8.23
N SER A 456 12.13 18.57 -9.20
CA SER A 456 12.10 19.01 -10.61
C SER A 456 10.69 18.97 -11.22
N ASP A 457 9.85 18.02 -10.77
CA ASP A 457 8.44 17.94 -11.20
C ASP A 457 7.61 19.11 -10.67
N ASP A 458 7.90 19.66 -9.49
CA ASP A 458 7.24 20.87 -8.97
C ASP A 458 7.48 22.09 -9.87
N GLU A 459 8.72 22.30 -10.32
CA GLU A 459 9.06 23.40 -11.23
C GLU A 459 8.35 23.27 -12.57
N ARG A 460 8.34 22.05 -13.14
CA ARG A 460 7.60 21.74 -14.36
C ARG A 460 6.11 22.00 -14.19
N MET A 461 5.56 21.64 -13.03
CA MET A 461 4.14 21.80 -12.74
C MET A 461 3.73 23.27 -12.63
N MET A 462 4.49 24.08 -11.91
CA MET A 462 4.22 25.53 -11.81
C MET A 462 4.22 26.21 -13.18
N LYS A 463 5.13 25.81 -14.07
CA LYS A 463 5.16 26.27 -15.46
C LYS A 463 3.91 25.83 -16.23
N ALA A 464 3.49 24.56 -16.08
CA ALA A 464 2.32 24.02 -16.76
C ALA A 464 1.02 24.72 -16.35
N ILE A 465 0.83 25.00 -15.05
CA ILE A 465 -0.35 25.74 -14.54
C ILE A 465 -0.42 27.14 -15.17
N LYS A 466 0.69 27.86 -15.20
CA LYS A 466 0.76 29.21 -15.79
C LYS A 466 0.46 29.19 -17.29
N MET A 467 1.03 28.23 -18.03
CA MET A 467 0.77 28.07 -19.46
C MET A 467 -0.70 27.71 -19.72
N PHE A 468 -1.27 26.81 -18.92
CA PHE A 468 -2.66 26.41 -19.04
C PHE A 468 -3.63 27.58 -18.82
N LYS A 469 -3.42 28.40 -17.78
CA LYS A 469 -4.19 29.62 -17.53
C LYS A 469 -4.18 30.58 -18.73
N ASN A 470 -2.99 30.84 -19.30
CA ASN A 470 -2.90 31.72 -20.47
C ASN A 470 -3.58 31.13 -21.71
N ASN A 471 -3.41 29.83 -21.94
CA ASN A 471 -3.99 29.17 -23.12
C ASN A 471 -5.52 29.12 -23.05
N ILE A 472 -6.10 28.84 -21.88
CA ILE A 472 -7.55 28.82 -21.74
C ILE A 472 -8.17 30.20 -21.97
N ASP A 473 -7.52 31.27 -21.48
CA ASP A 473 -8.00 32.64 -21.70
C ASP A 473 -8.00 33.02 -23.19
N ASN A 474 -6.97 32.59 -23.94
CA ASN A 474 -6.91 32.78 -25.39
C ASN A 474 -8.04 32.05 -26.11
N VAL A 475 -8.30 30.78 -25.78
CA VAL A 475 -9.39 30.02 -26.40
C VAL A 475 -10.76 30.60 -26.06
N ILE A 476 -10.95 31.09 -24.84
CA ILE A 476 -12.20 31.77 -24.46
C ILE A 476 -12.41 33.05 -25.28
N ASN A 477 -11.35 33.81 -25.59
CA ASN A 477 -11.46 35.02 -26.42
C ASN A 477 -11.96 34.72 -27.84
N GLU A 478 -11.64 33.54 -28.39
CA GLU A 478 -12.02 33.12 -29.74
C GLU A 478 -13.47 32.61 -29.85
N ILE A 479 -14.18 32.43 -28.73
CA ILE A 479 -15.57 31.92 -28.73
C ILE A 479 -16.51 32.95 -29.40
N PRO A 480 -17.18 32.60 -30.52
CA PRO A 480 -18.04 33.54 -31.25
C PRO A 480 -19.32 33.90 -30.49
N ASN A 481 -19.91 32.92 -29.81
CA ASN A 481 -21.14 33.12 -29.05
C ASN A 481 -20.84 33.88 -27.75
N GLU A 482 -21.28 35.13 -27.68
CA GLU A 482 -21.01 36.03 -26.55
C GLU A 482 -21.55 35.50 -25.21
N SER A 483 -22.74 34.87 -25.21
CA SER A 483 -23.34 34.32 -24.00
C SER A 483 -22.51 33.15 -23.46
N ILE A 484 -22.11 32.22 -24.33
CA ILE A 484 -21.26 31.08 -23.97
C ILE A 484 -19.88 31.57 -23.52
N ARG A 485 -19.29 32.51 -24.26
CA ARG A 485 -17.99 33.11 -23.93
C ARG A 485 -17.99 33.72 -22.53
N LYS A 486 -19.00 34.52 -22.22
CA LYS A 486 -19.15 35.17 -20.91
C LYS A 486 -19.34 34.13 -19.81
N ALA A 487 -20.21 33.14 -20.03
CA ALA A 487 -20.46 32.07 -19.05
C ALA A 487 -19.20 31.25 -18.74
N ILE A 488 -18.42 30.86 -19.75
CA ILE A 488 -17.16 30.13 -19.55
C ILE A 488 -16.12 31.00 -18.85
N ARG A 489 -15.95 32.26 -19.28
CA ARG A 489 -15.00 33.20 -18.68
C ARG A 489 -15.25 33.36 -17.18
N GLU A 490 -16.48 33.68 -16.81
CA GLU A 490 -16.85 33.88 -15.41
C GLU A 490 -16.62 32.62 -14.56
N ARG A 491 -16.89 31.43 -15.12
CA ARG A 491 -16.63 30.15 -14.43
C ARG A 491 -15.13 29.91 -14.20
N VAL A 492 -14.30 30.16 -15.23
CA VAL A 492 -12.84 30.03 -15.12
C VAL A 492 -12.27 31.03 -14.13
N GLU A 493 -12.69 32.30 -14.19
CA GLU A 493 -12.28 33.35 -13.26
C GLU A 493 -12.63 32.97 -11.82
N ARG A 494 -13.87 32.55 -11.54
CA ARG A 494 -14.28 32.12 -10.19
C ARG A 494 -13.48 30.93 -9.66
N ILE A 495 -13.18 29.94 -10.51
CA ILE A 495 -12.32 28.83 -10.11
C ILE A 495 -10.91 29.34 -9.81
N TRP A 496 -10.33 30.19 -10.65
CA TRP A 496 -8.99 30.74 -10.43
C TRP A 496 -8.88 31.65 -9.23
N ASP A 497 -9.87 32.49 -8.95
CA ASP A 497 -9.93 33.30 -7.73
C ASP A 497 -9.89 32.38 -6.49
N PHE A 498 -10.66 31.29 -6.52
CA PHE A 498 -10.62 30.27 -5.47
C PHE A 498 -9.25 29.60 -5.37
N VAL A 499 -8.68 29.15 -6.49
CA VAL A 499 -7.36 28.50 -6.53
C VAL A 499 -6.26 29.42 -6.02
N GLU A 500 -6.27 30.71 -6.37
CA GLU A 500 -5.31 31.70 -5.89
C GLU A 500 -5.44 31.91 -4.37
N LYS A 501 -6.65 31.83 -3.82
CA LYS A 501 -6.89 31.92 -2.38
C LYS A 501 -6.43 30.70 -1.60
N VAL A 502 -6.71 29.48 -2.08
CA VAL A 502 -6.41 28.24 -1.33
C VAL A 502 -5.12 27.55 -1.76
N ASN A 503 -4.56 27.90 -2.91
CA ASN A 503 -3.41 27.28 -3.58
C ASN A 503 -3.59 25.78 -3.92
N ILE A 504 -4.82 25.40 -4.26
CA ILE A 504 -5.23 24.05 -4.64
C ILE A 504 -6.08 24.14 -5.90
N TYR A 505 -5.67 23.45 -6.95
CA TYR A 505 -6.39 23.43 -8.22
C TYR A 505 -7.17 22.11 -8.41
N PRO A 506 -8.28 22.13 -9.16
CA PRO A 506 -9.01 20.93 -9.49
C PRO A 506 -8.21 20.05 -10.46
N HIS A 507 -8.38 18.74 -10.34
CA HIS A 507 -7.91 17.79 -11.35
C HIS A 507 -8.57 18.09 -12.71
N VAL A 508 -7.90 17.82 -13.84
CA VAL A 508 -8.41 18.15 -15.19
C VAL A 508 -9.84 17.63 -15.47
N ILE A 509 -10.16 16.43 -14.98
CA ILE A 509 -11.51 15.84 -15.12
C ILE A 509 -12.57 16.68 -14.39
N VAL A 510 -12.24 17.14 -13.19
CA VAL A 510 -13.11 17.99 -12.36
C VAL A 510 -13.25 19.35 -13.02
N PHE A 511 -12.13 19.97 -13.41
CA PHE A 511 -12.11 21.27 -14.06
C PHE A 511 -12.99 21.28 -15.32
N ARG A 512 -12.78 20.32 -16.23
CA ARG A 512 -13.57 20.18 -17.46
C ARG A 512 -15.08 20.05 -17.17
N ARG A 513 -15.45 19.25 -16.16
CA ARG A 513 -16.86 19.08 -15.77
C ARG A 513 -17.46 20.37 -15.21
N SER A 514 -16.72 21.09 -14.38
CA SER A 514 -17.19 22.33 -13.75
C SER A 514 -17.37 23.48 -14.75
N ILE A 515 -16.53 23.55 -15.78
CA ILE A 515 -16.65 24.55 -16.84
C ILE A 515 -17.81 24.23 -17.80
N LEU A 516 -18.03 22.96 -18.14
CA LEU A 516 -18.99 22.56 -19.17
C LEU A 516 -20.37 22.14 -18.63
N SER A 517 -20.61 22.20 -17.31
CA SER A 517 -21.79 21.58 -16.68
C SER A 517 -23.16 22.09 -17.19
N THR A 518 -23.24 23.33 -17.66
CA THR A 518 -24.48 23.96 -18.15
C THR A 518 -24.48 24.23 -19.65
N ILE A 519 -23.46 23.74 -20.37
CA ILE A 519 -23.32 23.95 -21.82
C ILE A 519 -23.72 22.65 -22.49
N GLU A 520 -24.80 22.68 -23.26
CA GLU A 520 -25.16 21.52 -24.07
C GLU A 520 -24.10 21.35 -25.15
N LEU A 521 -23.59 20.14 -25.35
CA LEU A 521 -22.55 19.88 -26.35
C LEU A 521 -22.96 20.41 -27.73
N GLY A 522 -24.24 20.30 -28.10
CA GLY A 522 -24.79 20.81 -29.36
C GLY A 522 -24.65 22.32 -29.58
N GLN A 523 -24.40 23.10 -28.52
CA GLN A 523 -24.17 24.55 -28.57
C GLN A 523 -22.72 24.91 -28.93
N LEU A 524 -21.79 23.96 -28.82
CA LEU A 524 -20.40 24.13 -29.23
C LEU A 524 -20.20 23.55 -30.63
N ASP A 525 -19.69 24.35 -31.57
CA ASP A 525 -19.28 23.87 -32.88
C ASP A 525 -18.07 22.93 -32.79
N GLU A 526 -17.82 22.17 -33.86
CA GLU A 526 -16.77 21.16 -33.89
C GLU A 526 -15.36 21.75 -33.73
N TYR A 527 -15.13 22.94 -34.29
CA TYR A 527 -13.85 23.64 -34.20
C TYR A 527 -13.54 24.02 -32.74
N LEU A 528 -14.51 24.63 -32.05
CA LEU A 528 -14.37 25.03 -30.65
C LEU A 528 -14.25 23.83 -29.72
N ARG A 529 -14.98 22.74 -30.00
CA ARG A 529 -14.80 21.49 -29.25
C ARG A 529 -13.37 20.99 -29.36
N ASN A 530 -12.80 20.97 -30.57
CA ASN A 530 -11.42 20.53 -30.78
C ASN A 530 -10.40 21.44 -30.05
N MET A 531 -10.59 22.76 -30.09
CA MET A 531 -9.75 23.70 -29.33
C MET A 531 -9.84 23.48 -27.82
N LEU A 532 -11.05 23.30 -27.27
CA LEU A 532 -11.23 23.02 -25.85
C LEU A 532 -10.61 21.68 -25.45
N GLU A 533 -10.74 20.63 -26.27
CA GLU A 533 -10.06 19.36 -26.05
C GLU A 533 -8.54 19.52 -26.05
N GLU A 534 -7.98 20.32 -26.97
CA GLU A 534 -6.55 20.61 -27.02
C GLU A 534 -6.07 21.33 -25.76
N VAL A 535 -6.81 22.36 -25.30
CA VAL A 535 -6.50 23.07 -24.06
C VAL A 535 -6.56 22.13 -22.86
N PHE A 536 -7.64 21.37 -22.69
CA PHE A 536 -7.77 20.44 -21.56
C PHE A 536 -6.73 19.32 -21.60
N SER A 537 -6.31 18.88 -22.79
CA SER A 537 -5.23 17.88 -22.94
C SER A 537 -3.87 18.40 -22.45
N ASN A 538 -3.68 19.73 -22.45
CA ASN A 538 -2.49 20.40 -21.95
C ASN A 538 -2.61 20.84 -20.47
N ALA A 539 -3.70 20.49 -19.78
CA ALA A 539 -3.89 20.82 -18.37
C ALA A 539 -2.83 20.16 -17.47
N PRO A 540 -2.49 20.76 -16.32
CA PRO A 540 -1.59 20.17 -15.34
C PRO A 540 -2.08 18.78 -14.88
N LEU A 541 -1.32 17.74 -15.23
CA LEU A 541 -1.69 16.34 -14.94
C LEU A 541 -1.37 15.90 -13.50
N CYS A 542 -0.36 16.48 -12.86
CA CYS A 542 -0.07 16.22 -11.44
C CYS A 542 -1.07 16.93 -10.56
N TRP A 543 -1.77 16.18 -9.71
CA TRP A 543 -2.68 16.70 -8.69
C TRP A 543 -2.18 16.24 -7.33
N ASP A 544 -0.98 16.72 -6.96
CA ASP A 544 -0.11 16.15 -5.92
C ASP A 544 0.24 14.65 -6.15
N SER A 545 -0.10 14.12 -7.32
CA SER A 545 0.20 12.77 -7.78
C SER A 545 -0.11 12.66 -9.28
N CYS A 546 0.82 12.10 -10.06
CA CYS A 546 0.65 11.71 -11.46
C CYS A 546 1.57 10.51 -11.80
N PRO A 547 1.38 9.86 -12.98
CA PRO A 547 2.25 8.78 -13.43
C PRO A 547 3.73 9.16 -13.62
N HIS A 548 4.04 10.46 -13.77
CA HIS A 548 5.42 10.93 -13.87
C HIS A 548 6.12 11.14 -12.53
N CYS A 549 5.38 11.15 -11.41
CA CYS A 549 5.97 11.39 -10.09
C CYS A 549 5.79 10.20 -9.14
N VAL A 550 4.55 9.81 -8.82
CA VAL A 550 4.29 8.82 -7.76
C VAL A 550 3.21 7.80 -8.08
N ILE A 551 2.45 7.92 -9.18
CA ILE A 551 1.44 6.92 -9.56
C ILE A 551 2.12 5.82 -10.37
N LEU A 552 1.84 4.56 -10.04
CA LEU A 552 2.30 3.44 -10.84
C LEU A 552 1.19 2.98 -11.80
N GLU A 553 1.53 2.82 -13.07
CA GLU A 553 0.60 2.27 -14.07
C GLU A 553 0.37 0.76 -13.87
N LYS A 554 1.36 0.07 -13.30
CA LYS A 554 1.35 -1.38 -13.04
C LYS A 554 1.97 -1.65 -11.67
N GLY A 555 1.67 -2.81 -11.08
CA GLY A 555 2.28 -3.24 -9.81
C GLY A 555 1.69 -2.63 -8.54
N CYS A 556 0.79 -1.63 -8.64
CA CYS A 556 0.05 -1.11 -7.49
C CYS A 556 -1.17 -1.97 -7.14
N THR A 557 -1.45 -2.11 -5.83
CA THR A 557 -2.69 -2.74 -5.34
C THR A 557 -3.93 -1.90 -5.58
N TYR A 558 -3.78 -0.59 -5.80
CA TYR A 558 -4.85 0.34 -6.12
C TYR A 558 -4.88 0.66 -7.61
N ALA A 559 -6.08 0.77 -8.18
CA ALA A 559 -6.24 1.25 -9.55
C ALA A 559 -5.81 2.72 -9.66
N SER A 560 -5.37 3.17 -10.83
CA SER A 560 -4.84 4.55 -11.01
C SER A 560 -5.81 5.63 -10.53
N PHE A 561 -7.12 5.46 -10.70
CA PHE A 561 -8.14 6.40 -10.18
C PHE A 561 -8.23 6.41 -8.64
N ASP A 562 -8.00 5.27 -7.99
CA ASP A 562 -7.95 5.20 -6.53
C ASP A 562 -6.60 5.74 -6.02
N GLN A 563 -5.50 5.50 -6.75
CA GLN A 563 -4.14 5.94 -6.37
C GLN A 563 -4.06 7.43 -6.11
N VAL A 564 -4.74 8.26 -6.91
CA VAL A 564 -4.77 9.72 -6.74
C VAL A 564 -5.18 10.14 -5.31
N PHE A 565 -5.94 9.30 -4.60
CA PHE A 565 -6.38 9.54 -3.22
C PHE A 565 -5.59 8.74 -2.17
N VAL A 566 -4.55 8.00 -2.53
CA VAL A 566 -3.73 7.22 -1.57
C VAL A 566 -2.22 7.39 -1.74
N VAL A 567 -1.78 8.25 -2.67
CA VAL A 567 -0.39 8.69 -2.77
C VAL A 567 -0.28 10.21 -2.73
N SER A 568 0.86 10.74 -2.30
CA SER A 568 1.11 12.18 -2.20
C SER A 568 2.58 12.55 -2.41
N LYS A 569 2.86 13.28 -3.49
CA LYS A 569 4.18 13.81 -3.85
C LYS A 569 4.68 14.79 -2.78
N SER A 570 3.86 15.77 -2.39
CA SER A 570 4.25 16.79 -1.41
C SER A 570 4.59 16.18 -0.06
N LEU A 571 3.81 15.19 0.40
CA LEU A 571 4.08 14.49 1.65
C LEU A 571 5.40 13.72 1.60
N VAL A 572 5.61 12.89 0.58
CA VAL A 572 6.83 12.07 0.47
C VAL A 572 8.06 12.95 0.24
N LYS A 573 7.96 14.03 -0.54
CA LYS A 573 9.06 14.98 -0.76
C LYS A 573 9.54 15.60 0.56
N ASN A 574 8.60 16.11 1.37
CA ASN A 574 8.93 16.67 2.68
C ASN A 574 9.52 15.63 3.63
N PHE A 575 9.00 14.40 3.61
CA PHE A 575 9.55 13.29 4.38
C PHE A 575 10.98 12.92 3.97
N LEU A 576 11.24 12.80 2.66
CA LEU A 576 12.57 12.50 2.14
C LEU A 576 13.56 13.62 2.46
N ASN A 577 13.15 14.89 2.39
CA ASN A 577 13.98 16.03 2.82
C ASN A 577 14.48 15.88 4.27
N LEU A 578 13.62 15.42 5.19
CA LEU A 578 13.99 15.19 6.58
C LEU A 578 14.97 14.01 6.71
N ILE A 579 14.68 12.88 6.06
CA ILE A 579 15.46 11.64 6.22
C ILE A 579 16.82 11.71 5.53
N VAL A 580 16.90 12.27 4.31
CA VAL A 580 18.16 12.35 3.56
C VAL A 580 19.22 13.13 4.34
N LYS A 581 18.81 14.19 5.04
CA LYS A 581 19.68 14.99 5.90
C LYS A 581 20.24 14.16 7.06
N ASP A 582 19.39 13.38 7.72
CA ASP A 582 19.79 12.58 8.89
C ASP A 582 20.67 11.38 8.50
N LEU A 583 20.52 10.85 7.27
CA LEU A 583 21.39 9.81 6.73
C LEU A 583 22.79 10.28 6.35
N GLU A 584 23.02 11.59 6.20
CA GLU A 584 24.36 12.14 5.94
C GLU A 584 25.29 11.99 7.15
N LYS A 585 24.75 12.22 8.35
CA LYS A 585 25.48 12.05 9.60
C LYS A 585 24.55 11.43 10.63
N PRO A 586 24.38 10.10 10.63
CA PRO A 586 23.44 9.40 11.49
C PRO A 586 24.01 9.23 12.91
N SER A 587 24.48 10.34 13.49
CA SER A 587 25.09 10.43 14.83
C SER A 587 24.62 11.73 15.47
N TYR A 588 24.04 11.64 16.66
CA TYR A 588 23.43 12.77 17.36
C TYR A 588 24.10 12.97 18.71
N SER A 589 24.76 14.11 18.86
CA SER A 589 25.41 14.51 20.11
C SER A 589 24.49 15.42 20.90
N ILE A 590 24.15 15.00 22.11
CA ILE A 590 23.37 15.76 23.07
C ILE A 590 24.29 16.12 24.23
N TYR A 591 24.44 17.42 24.45
CA TYR A 591 25.36 17.97 25.45
C TYR A 591 24.61 18.45 26.68
N PHE A 592 25.26 18.33 27.83
CA PHE A 592 24.79 18.85 29.11
C PHE A 592 23.36 18.42 29.46
N THR A 593 23.10 17.10 29.41
CA THR A 593 21.77 16.53 29.63
C THR A 593 21.80 15.38 30.64
N GLN A 594 20.61 14.98 31.10
CA GLN A 594 20.41 13.70 31.77
C GLN A 594 20.14 12.64 30.70
N VAL A 595 20.80 11.50 30.78
CA VAL A 595 20.82 10.51 29.68
C VAL A 595 19.90 9.32 29.91
N ARG A 596 19.30 9.20 31.11
CA ARG A 596 18.46 8.08 31.54
C ARG A 596 17.36 7.75 30.54
N ASP A 597 16.61 8.76 30.08
CA ASP A 597 15.45 8.54 29.21
C ASP A 597 15.87 7.98 27.85
N TYR A 598 16.90 8.58 27.22
CA TYR A 598 17.47 8.07 25.97
C TYR A 598 18.00 6.64 26.12
N VAL A 599 18.76 6.37 27.18
CA VAL A 599 19.35 5.05 27.43
C VAL A 599 18.26 4.01 27.65
N ASN A 600 17.27 4.30 28.51
CA ASN A 600 16.20 3.36 28.82
C ASN A 600 15.32 3.09 27.61
N GLU A 601 14.90 4.13 26.87
CA GLU A 601 14.04 3.97 25.70
C GLU A 601 14.69 3.10 24.62
N LEU A 602 16.00 3.24 24.43
CA LEU A 602 16.74 2.48 23.42
C LEU A 602 17.09 1.07 23.89
N ILE A 603 17.52 0.88 25.15
CA ILE A 603 17.81 -0.44 25.71
C ILE A 603 16.54 -1.30 25.76
N GLU A 604 15.39 -0.73 26.09
CA GLU A 604 14.13 -1.48 26.17
C GLU A 604 13.70 -2.03 24.80
N LYS A 605 14.24 -1.51 23.69
CA LYS A 605 14.03 -2.00 22.32
C LYS A 605 14.95 -3.14 21.91
N ALA A 606 15.97 -3.48 22.71
CA ALA A 606 16.93 -4.54 22.41
C ALA A 606 16.25 -5.91 22.27
N LYS A 607 16.67 -6.70 21.27
CA LYS A 607 16.11 -8.03 20.96
C LYS A 607 17.13 -9.16 21.08
N ARG A 608 18.39 -8.94 20.70
CA ARG A 608 19.41 -9.99 20.49
C ARG A 608 20.59 -9.86 21.45
N GLU A 609 21.24 -8.70 21.49
CA GLU A 609 22.43 -8.49 22.31
C GLU A 609 22.58 -7.04 22.78
N ILE A 610 23.06 -6.87 24.01
CA ILE A 610 23.54 -5.61 24.55
C ILE A 610 24.99 -5.79 25.03
N LEU A 611 25.89 -4.95 24.53
CA LEU A 611 27.27 -4.85 25.00
C LEU A 611 27.44 -3.54 25.77
N ILE A 612 27.79 -3.62 27.04
CA ILE A 612 27.97 -2.46 27.92
C ILE A 612 29.44 -2.37 28.30
N SER A 613 30.10 -1.27 27.96
CA SER A 613 31.41 -0.89 28.51
C SER A 613 31.18 0.24 29.50
N THR A 614 31.64 0.09 30.74
CA THR A 614 31.49 1.14 31.74
C THR A 614 32.54 1.06 32.85
N ALA A 615 33.02 2.20 33.34
CA ALA A 615 33.99 2.21 34.43
C ALA A 615 33.34 1.92 35.80
N SER A 616 32.03 2.12 35.95
CA SER A 616 31.34 1.91 37.23
C SER A 616 29.91 1.42 37.03
N LEU A 617 29.44 0.59 37.97
CA LEU A 617 28.09 0.00 38.00
C LEU A 617 27.34 0.45 39.26
N SER A 618 26.02 0.22 39.29
CA SER A 618 25.21 0.40 40.49
C SER A 618 24.15 -0.70 40.61
N PRO A 619 23.68 -1.05 41.82
CA PRO A 619 22.65 -2.07 41.99
C PRO A 619 21.36 -1.79 41.18
N ILE A 620 20.92 -0.53 41.15
CA ILE A 620 19.68 -0.12 40.45
C ILE A 620 19.76 -0.38 38.93
N THR A 621 20.90 -0.07 38.31
CA THR A 621 21.08 -0.31 36.86
C THR A 621 21.19 -1.80 36.53
N LEU A 622 21.74 -2.60 37.45
CA LEU A 622 21.77 -4.05 37.34
C LEU A 622 20.38 -4.69 37.52
N ASP A 623 19.56 -4.18 38.45
CA ASP A 623 18.16 -4.60 38.64
C ASP A 623 17.31 -4.38 37.38
N ALA A 624 17.51 -3.22 36.72
CA ALA A 624 16.85 -2.92 35.47
C ALA A 624 17.20 -3.94 34.37
N LEU A 625 18.48 -4.31 34.25
CA LEU A 625 18.93 -5.35 33.32
C LEU A 625 18.36 -6.73 33.67
N SER A 626 18.34 -7.12 34.95
CA SER A 626 17.78 -8.41 35.39
C SER A 626 16.28 -8.52 35.09
N THR A 627 15.55 -7.42 35.31
CA THR A 627 14.12 -7.33 35.00
C THR A 627 13.89 -7.48 33.49
N MET A 628 14.73 -6.84 32.67
CA MET A 628 14.67 -6.96 31.22
C MET A 628 14.99 -8.38 30.74
N LEU A 629 16.03 -9.02 31.29
CA LEU A 629 16.40 -10.40 30.96
C LEU A 629 15.29 -11.39 31.33
N SER A 630 14.61 -11.17 32.46
CA SER A 630 13.43 -11.94 32.85
C SER A 630 12.28 -11.83 31.83
N LYS A 631 12.08 -10.65 31.24
CA LYS A 631 11.07 -10.42 30.19
C LYS A 631 11.53 -10.92 28.81
N LYS A 632 12.83 -11.02 28.58
CA LYS A 632 13.46 -11.38 27.30
C LYS A 632 14.56 -12.44 27.49
N PRO A 633 14.20 -13.70 27.77
CA PRO A 633 15.18 -14.75 28.10
C PRO A 633 16.20 -15.06 26.99
N GLN A 634 15.93 -14.65 25.75
CA GLN A 634 16.81 -14.81 24.59
C GLN A 634 17.85 -13.69 24.43
N LEU A 635 17.65 -12.55 25.11
CA LEU A 635 18.51 -11.37 24.99
C LEU A 635 19.85 -11.62 25.67
N LYS A 636 20.97 -11.46 24.96
CA LYS A 636 22.30 -11.61 25.54
C LYS A 636 22.80 -10.28 26.10
N VAL A 637 23.38 -10.28 27.28
CA VAL A 637 23.96 -9.06 27.87
C VAL A 637 25.39 -9.34 28.30
N LYS A 638 26.33 -8.54 27.81
CA LYS A 638 27.75 -8.60 28.17
C LYS A 638 28.19 -7.27 28.76
N ILE A 639 28.75 -7.29 29.97
CA ILE A 639 29.26 -6.10 30.64
C ILE A 639 30.76 -6.20 30.81
N LEU A 640 31.47 -5.24 30.22
CA LEU A 640 32.88 -5.00 30.43
C LEU A 640 33.01 -3.85 31.43
N THR A 641 33.65 -4.09 32.57
CA THR A 641 33.85 -3.06 33.60
C THR A 641 35.26 -3.00 34.18
N TYR A 642 35.58 -1.90 34.84
CA TYR A 642 36.86 -1.68 35.49
C TYR A 642 36.99 -2.57 36.73
N THR A 643 38.17 -3.17 36.96
CA THR A 643 38.35 -4.14 38.06
C THR A 643 38.04 -3.55 39.43
N GLU A 644 38.43 -2.29 39.70
CA GLU A 644 38.19 -1.66 41.01
C GLU A 644 36.73 -1.21 41.19
N SER A 645 35.88 -1.30 40.16
CA SER A 645 34.44 -1.04 40.32
C SER A 645 33.73 -2.13 41.13
N ILE A 646 34.39 -3.27 41.34
CA ILE A 646 33.89 -4.46 42.04
C ILE A 646 34.52 -4.58 43.44
N HIS A 647 34.58 -3.46 44.18
CA HIS A 647 34.90 -3.45 45.61
C HIS A 647 33.66 -3.25 46.50
N ASP A 648 32.54 -2.77 45.93
CA ASP A 648 31.28 -2.63 46.64
C ASP A 648 30.59 -4.00 46.78
N ARG A 649 30.40 -4.43 48.03
CA ARG A 649 29.74 -5.69 48.38
C ARG A 649 28.33 -5.79 47.80
N GLN A 650 27.57 -4.70 47.74
CA GLN A 650 26.21 -4.71 47.20
C GLN A 650 26.21 -5.01 45.69
N ILE A 651 27.17 -4.45 44.95
CA ILE A 651 27.34 -4.72 43.51
C ILE A 651 27.73 -6.19 43.30
N VAL A 652 28.66 -6.71 44.10
CA VAL A 652 29.09 -8.12 44.01
C VAL A 652 27.93 -9.08 44.29
N GLU A 653 27.16 -8.84 45.35
CA GLU A 653 26.00 -9.67 45.71
C GLU A 653 24.94 -9.63 44.60
N LYS A 654 24.64 -8.45 44.06
CA LYS A 654 23.69 -8.31 42.94
C LYS A 654 24.16 -9.02 41.67
N LEU A 655 25.43 -8.91 41.32
CA LEU A 655 26.00 -9.60 40.16
C LEU A 655 25.93 -11.13 40.31
N LYS A 656 26.21 -11.65 41.52
CA LYS A 656 26.05 -13.09 41.82
C LYS A 656 24.61 -13.55 41.64
N GLU A 657 23.66 -12.77 42.14
CA GLU A 657 22.23 -13.06 42.00
C GLU A 657 21.82 -13.15 40.52
N ILE A 658 22.19 -12.17 39.70
CA ILE A 658 21.84 -12.13 38.28
C ILE A 658 22.51 -13.28 37.52
N LEU A 659 23.80 -13.55 37.77
CA LEU A 659 24.52 -14.67 37.15
C LEU A 659 23.93 -16.04 37.51
N ALA A 660 23.31 -16.17 38.69
CA ALA A 660 22.62 -17.39 39.09
C ALA A 660 21.23 -17.53 38.41
N GLN A 661 20.58 -16.42 38.10
CA GLN A 661 19.24 -16.39 37.50
C GLN A 661 19.26 -16.46 35.96
N HIS A 662 20.31 -15.91 35.32
CA HIS A 662 20.34 -15.63 33.89
C HIS A 662 21.61 -16.18 33.23
N ASN A 663 21.49 -17.21 32.38
CA ASN A 663 22.60 -17.84 31.67
C ASN A 663 23.12 -17.04 30.46
N ASN A 664 22.36 -16.02 30.06
CA ASN A 664 22.58 -15.09 28.96
C ASN A 664 23.22 -13.76 29.41
N PHE A 665 23.70 -13.69 30.66
CA PHE A 665 24.38 -12.53 31.25
C PHE A 665 25.85 -12.86 31.57
N GLU A 666 26.80 -12.06 31.06
CA GLU A 666 28.23 -12.24 31.33
C GLU A 666 28.88 -10.92 31.75
N VAL A 667 29.79 -10.98 32.72
CA VAL A 667 30.56 -9.82 33.18
C VAL A 667 32.06 -10.13 33.19
N ARG A 668 32.85 -9.23 32.59
CA ARG A 668 34.31 -9.29 32.59
C ARG A 668 34.94 -8.01 33.11
N LEU A 669 36.10 -8.18 33.76
CA LEU A 669 36.86 -7.11 34.41
C LEU A 669 38.16 -6.83 33.67
N HIS A 670 38.45 -5.55 33.49
CA HIS A 670 39.67 -5.08 32.84
C HIS A 670 40.33 -3.95 33.63
N ASP A 671 41.64 -4.08 33.90
CA ASP A 671 42.39 -3.22 34.83
C ASP A 671 42.68 -1.80 34.30
N ARG A 672 42.23 -1.45 33.09
CA ARG A 672 42.45 -0.12 32.48
C ARG A 672 41.23 0.42 31.70
N LEU A 673 40.03 -0.02 32.08
CA LEU A 673 38.81 0.36 31.36
C LEU A 673 38.26 1.71 31.81
N HIS A 674 38.30 2.71 30.92
CA HIS A 674 37.57 3.98 31.08
C HIS A 674 36.55 4.26 29.98
N ALA A 675 36.43 3.35 29.00
CA ALA A 675 35.49 3.45 27.90
C ALA A 675 34.05 3.30 28.41
N LYS A 676 33.17 4.17 27.92
CA LYS A 676 31.75 4.23 28.29
C LYS A 676 30.92 4.15 27.02
N GLY A 677 30.13 3.09 26.90
CA GLY A 677 29.25 2.93 25.78
C GLY A 677 28.37 1.70 25.88
N ILE A 678 27.26 1.73 25.16
CA ILE A 678 26.23 0.70 25.12
C ILE A 678 25.94 0.44 23.65
N LEU A 679 26.27 -0.75 23.17
CA LEU A 679 25.93 -1.19 21.83
C LEU A 679 24.74 -2.14 21.90
N ILE A 680 23.69 -1.83 21.14
CA ILE A 680 22.42 -2.55 21.10
C ILE A 680 22.24 -3.15 19.71
N ASP A 681 22.10 -4.48 19.65
CA ASP A 681 21.75 -5.28 18.47
C ASP A 681 22.63 -5.05 17.22
N ASP A 682 23.82 -4.47 17.36
CA ASP A 682 24.68 -4.02 16.25
C ASP A 682 24.08 -2.92 15.38
N LEU A 683 23.14 -2.16 15.93
CA LEU A 683 22.37 -1.15 15.22
C LEU A 683 22.45 0.23 15.87
N ILE A 684 22.62 0.29 17.18
CA ILE A 684 22.58 1.54 17.96
C ILE A 684 23.73 1.54 18.94
N LEU A 685 24.63 2.52 18.81
CA LEU A 685 25.71 2.75 19.76
C LEU A 685 25.43 4.04 20.55
N LEU A 686 25.31 3.89 21.87
CA LEU A 686 25.34 5.01 22.81
C LEU A 686 26.75 5.13 23.34
N LYS A 687 27.37 6.31 23.26
CA LYS A 687 28.69 6.56 23.85
C LYS A 687 28.73 7.96 24.48
N GLY A 688 29.59 8.19 25.44
CA GLY A 688 29.63 9.50 26.10
C GLY A 688 30.43 9.52 27.40
N SER A 689 30.09 10.47 28.27
CA SER A 689 30.75 10.66 29.56
C SER A 689 30.11 9.85 30.71
N PHE A 690 28.89 9.34 30.50
CA PHE A 690 28.08 8.68 31.53
C PHE A 690 28.55 7.27 31.90
N ASN A 691 28.61 6.98 33.19
CA ASN A 691 28.74 5.61 33.68
C ASN A 691 27.36 4.93 33.76
N PHE A 692 27.33 3.59 33.74
CA PHE A 692 26.08 2.83 33.84
C PHE A 692 25.65 2.70 35.31
N THR A 693 25.45 3.85 35.96
CA THR A 693 25.01 3.99 37.34
C THR A 693 23.81 4.92 37.40
N MET A 694 22.99 4.83 38.46
CA MET A 694 21.88 5.77 38.66
C MET A 694 22.36 7.23 38.53
N ARG A 695 23.44 7.60 39.25
CA ARG A 695 23.98 8.96 39.21
C ARG A 695 24.44 9.36 37.81
N GLY A 696 25.14 8.48 37.10
CA GLY A 696 25.61 8.74 35.75
C GLY A 696 24.50 8.85 34.71
N LEU A 697 23.34 8.22 34.93
CA LEU A 697 22.23 8.29 34.00
C LEU A 697 21.27 9.46 34.28
N GLU A 698 21.02 9.78 35.55
CA GLU A 698 19.89 10.63 35.95
C GLU A 698 20.28 11.88 36.75
N VAL A 699 21.34 11.83 37.55
CA VAL A 699 21.69 12.97 38.44
C VAL A 699 22.73 13.88 37.81
N ASN A 700 23.75 13.28 37.19
CA ASN A 700 24.83 14.02 36.58
C ASN A 700 24.38 14.68 35.27
N VAL A 701 24.97 15.84 35.00
CA VAL A 701 24.91 16.48 33.69
C VAL A 701 26.00 15.84 32.82
N GLU A 702 25.59 15.11 31.79
CA GLU A 702 26.46 14.29 30.95
C GLU A 702 26.31 14.65 29.47
N ASN A 703 27.17 14.06 28.64
CA ASN A 703 27.04 14.10 27.18
C ASN A 703 26.77 12.68 26.67
N ILE A 704 25.89 12.56 25.68
CA ILE A 704 25.60 11.31 24.98
C ILE A 704 25.63 11.53 23.47
N ASP A 705 26.35 10.65 22.79
CA ASP A 705 26.26 10.44 21.35
C ASP A 705 25.38 9.21 21.10
N ILE A 706 24.34 9.39 20.30
CA ILE A 706 23.50 8.30 19.76
C ILE A 706 23.91 8.08 18.31
N VAL A 707 24.55 6.95 18.04
CA VAL A 707 25.20 6.64 16.77
C VAL A 707 24.50 5.48 16.08
N TYR A 708 24.11 5.70 14.84
CA TYR A 708 23.53 4.70 13.93
C TYR A 708 24.43 4.42 12.72
N HIS A 709 25.61 5.06 12.64
CA HIS A 709 26.54 4.86 11.54
C HIS A 709 27.17 3.45 11.58
N PRO A 710 26.97 2.58 10.56
CA PRO A 710 27.41 1.18 10.61
C PRO A 710 28.92 1.02 10.83
N LYS A 711 29.75 1.86 10.21
CA LYS A 711 31.21 1.85 10.44
C LYS A 711 31.60 2.10 11.90
N GLU A 712 31.05 3.13 12.55
CA GLU A 712 31.37 3.45 13.95
C GLU A 712 30.91 2.34 14.90
N ILE A 713 29.71 1.80 14.67
CA ILE A 713 29.18 0.66 15.42
C ILE A 713 30.12 -0.55 15.33
N MET A 714 30.57 -0.89 14.11
CA MET A 714 31.49 -1.99 13.90
C MET A 714 32.88 -1.75 14.52
N GLU A 715 33.38 -0.52 14.50
CA GLU A 715 34.64 -0.15 15.15
C GLU A 715 34.53 -0.31 16.67
N PHE A 716 33.42 0.14 17.28
CA PHE A 716 33.15 -0.08 18.70
C PHE A 716 33.06 -1.57 19.03
N ARG A 717 32.27 -2.37 18.27
CA ARG A 717 32.19 -3.82 18.48
C ARG A 717 33.57 -4.48 18.43
N LYS A 718 34.39 -4.15 17.43
CA LYS A 718 35.75 -4.72 17.31
C LYS A 718 36.62 -4.34 18.52
N GLY A 719 36.54 -3.10 18.98
CA GLY A 719 37.23 -2.63 20.18
C GLY A 719 36.77 -3.38 21.42
N PHE A 720 35.45 -3.48 21.62
CA PHE A 720 34.84 -4.23 22.72
C PHE A 720 35.30 -5.69 22.74
N GLU A 721 35.20 -6.40 21.62
CA GLU A 721 35.60 -7.82 21.50
C GLU A 721 37.09 -8.04 21.74
N LYS A 722 37.95 -7.10 21.33
CA LYS A 722 39.39 -7.15 21.62
C LYS A 722 39.62 -7.11 23.13
N VAL A 723 39.09 -6.09 23.80
CA VAL A 723 39.27 -5.92 25.25
C VAL A 723 38.60 -7.06 26.01
N TRP A 724 37.42 -7.51 25.57
CA TRP A 724 36.69 -8.65 26.14
C TRP A 724 37.54 -9.92 26.22
N LYS A 725 38.33 -10.22 25.18
CA LYS A 725 39.23 -11.38 25.13
C LYS A 725 40.40 -11.27 26.11
N GLU A 726 40.88 -10.04 26.36
CA GLU A 726 41.98 -9.74 27.28
C GLU A 726 41.51 -9.65 28.75
N SER A 727 40.20 -9.61 28.98
CA SER A 727 39.59 -9.36 30.29
C SER A 727 39.37 -10.62 31.13
N LYS A 728 39.39 -10.45 32.46
CA LYS A 728 39.21 -11.54 33.44
C LYS A 728 37.72 -11.79 33.67
N HIS A 729 37.30 -13.05 33.68
CA HIS A 729 35.91 -13.42 33.97
C HIS A 729 35.57 -13.20 35.45
N LEU A 730 34.41 -12.60 35.76
CA LEU A 730 34.03 -12.27 37.14
C LEU A 730 34.02 -13.50 38.07
N THR A 731 33.58 -14.66 37.57
CA THR A 731 33.52 -15.91 38.35
C THR A 731 34.88 -16.41 38.84
N ARG A 732 36.00 -16.02 38.21
CA ARG A 732 37.35 -16.37 38.68
C ARG A 732 37.78 -15.54 39.90
N ILE A 733 37.28 -14.31 40.00
CA ILE A 733 37.65 -13.34 41.05
C ILE A 733 36.74 -13.51 42.27
N VAL A 734 35.47 -13.82 42.06
CA VAL A 734 34.51 -14.11 43.14
C VAL A 734 34.86 -15.38 43.92
N ASN A 735 35.52 -16.36 43.29
CA ASN A 735 35.96 -17.60 43.92
C ASN A 735 37.39 -17.54 44.50
N SER A 736 38.17 -16.52 44.15
CA SER A 736 39.45 -16.28 44.82
C SER A 736 39.20 -15.59 46.16
N ARG A 737 39.54 -16.26 47.27
CA ARG A 737 39.36 -15.86 48.68
C ARG A 737 40.04 -14.53 49.12
N TYR A 738 40.39 -13.63 48.21
CA TYR A 738 41.26 -12.47 48.48
C TYR A 738 40.60 -11.08 48.35
N LEU A 739 39.28 -10.98 48.50
CA LEU A 739 38.56 -9.70 48.56
C LEU A 739 37.62 -9.64 49.78
N ILE A 740 38.21 -9.77 50.98
CA ILE A 740 37.67 -9.25 52.25
C ILE A 740 38.75 -8.37 52.86
#